data_AF-A0A8H3XLN4-F1
#
_entry.id   AF-A0A8H3XLN4-F1
#
_cell.length_a   1.000
_cell.length_b   1.000
_cell.length_c   1.000
_cell.angle_alpha   90.00
_cell.angle_beta   90.00
_cell.angle_gamma   90.00
#
_symmetry.space_group_name_H-M   'P 1'
#
loop_
_entity.id
_entity.type
_entity.pdbx_description
1 polymer ?
#
loop_
_entity_poly.entity_id
_entity_poly.type
_entity_poly.pdbx_seq_one_letter_code
_entity_poly.pdbx_strand_id
1 'polypeptide(L)'
;MTSFDPDHYMLGNAGARRLGLLLGQADPVTGITEIQQRYQVKVENIENVYPLLELSGTSRFNIHVGILEALRNKFIQAIETENWDHEKFTKFLSKSMGYLFIKEFRPVVLALLKKYPDRVTKDIYEMLAQEPNIIHEAPIEIKRGLYERNKKMFKVSIQAQIVSYFKDQTLGMQAREMRGVSVNDVLDRRINAPGLQYIINLVHENAVLFAELQNIVREWYKEYGLSKLCSFRFDFFMGMQKAGRIHMCKQDHSYNIIWYINGGIRKGLDEKAITSINAYLARYKKTSSREFSDVAMIFQDPIVYNVFSARIVEALKKYISESFKKHTDKTAEEKNKTINTAAATLSKEKESTVKWLSLMVTFGSYAHKMLISKNFNMPQVDEEIYNVYYKKLLFLMYDDKVRELKTRQAMAAHFTADDEQDVPNTANPALIFGEVELRILKRNDLARKVFCHYMLDRCEKGDIIALRRALNYFRGTMPTNDSDILHVEVYETMFQSLITLLIKHHRIRILFSEKWRGVIKMLITTPWKLIIHEMVIKLLIEFYNEDVSETLENLGTVEKLKQVREWSEIAASHYTQFGIKRPERTKIYYCYNLLVKKSNQCLNGLWSIKQEICPTVWDLGIEHGSATSHEDSHTIPMEF
;
A
#
# COMPACT_ATOMS: atom_id res chain seq x y z
N MET A 1 -0.73 -47.54 21.70
CA MET A 1 0.15 -46.54 22.36
C MET A 1 0.04 -46.78 23.85
N THR A 2 1.14 -47.14 24.51
CA THR A 2 1.21 -47.05 25.99
C THR A 2 1.17 -45.57 26.38
N SER A 3 0.46 -45.22 27.45
CA SER A 3 0.39 -43.84 27.91
C SER A 3 1.79 -43.33 28.26
N PHE A 4 2.16 -42.17 27.73
CA PHE A 4 3.34 -41.45 28.17
C PHE A 4 3.18 -41.14 29.66
N ASP A 5 4.09 -41.67 30.49
CA ASP A 5 4.14 -41.41 31.92
C ASP A 5 5.18 -40.31 32.21
N PRO A 6 4.78 -39.03 32.33
CA PRO A 6 5.71 -37.95 32.66
C PRO A 6 6.30 -38.08 34.08
N ASP A 7 5.65 -38.81 34.99
CA ASP A 7 6.16 -39.04 36.34
C ASP A 7 7.32 -40.04 36.34
N HIS A 8 7.31 -41.03 35.44
CA HIS A 8 8.42 -41.97 35.25
C HIS A 8 9.72 -41.30 34.79
N TYR A 9 9.63 -40.26 33.95
CA TYR A 9 10.79 -39.58 33.37
C TYR A 9 11.16 -38.25 34.06
N MET A 10 10.36 -37.79 35.03
CA MET A 10 10.51 -36.50 35.72
C MET A 10 10.62 -35.28 34.79
N LEU A 11 9.67 -35.13 33.87
CA LEU A 11 9.70 -34.08 32.86
C LEU A 11 8.63 -32.99 33.08
N GLY A 12 8.94 -31.77 32.63
CA GLY A 12 8.06 -30.60 32.73
C GLY A 12 7.62 -30.27 34.16
N ASN A 13 6.41 -29.74 34.31
CA ASN A 13 5.87 -29.30 35.60
C ASN A 13 5.68 -30.45 36.62
N ALA A 14 5.52 -31.69 36.16
CA ALA A 14 5.46 -32.87 37.04
C ALA A 14 6.85 -33.20 37.60
N GLY A 15 7.86 -33.23 36.71
CA GLY A 15 9.27 -33.32 37.09
C GLY A 15 9.71 -32.25 38.08
N ALA A 16 9.37 -30.98 37.82
CA ALA A 16 9.69 -29.87 38.70
C ALA A 16 9.09 -30.01 40.11
N ARG A 17 7.83 -30.46 40.23
CA ARG A 17 7.22 -30.76 41.54
C ARG A 17 7.91 -31.94 42.23
N ARG A 18 8.22 -33.00 41.50
CA ARG A 18 8.87 -34.19 42.05
C ARG A 18 10.31 -33.92 42.50
N LEU A 19 11.05 -33.09 41.75
CA LEU A 19 12.34 -32.54 42.16
C LEU A 19 12.21 -31.68 43.42
N GLY A 20 11.22 -30.78 43.48
CA GLY A 20 10.96 -29.97 44.68
C GLY A 20 10.62 -30.81 45.92
N LEU A 21 9.91 -31.93 45.75
CA LEU A 21 9.62 -32.88 46.83
C LEU A 21 10.87 -33.67 47.25
N LEU A 22 11.64 -34.21 46.31
CA LEU A 22 12.87 -34.97 46.58
C LEU A 22 13.95 -34.11 47.26
N LEU A 23 14.16 -32.89 46.77
CA LEU A 23 15.14 -31.93 47.32
C LEU A 23 14.63 -31.22 48.59
N GLY A 24 13.34 -31.35 48.92
CA GLY A 24 12.72 -30.78 50.12
C GLY A 24 12.53 -31.78 51.27
N GLN A 25 12.63 -33.09 51.01
CA GLN A 25 12.43 -34.14 52.02
C GLN A 25 13.71 -34.90 52.40
N ALA A 26 14.78 -34.78 51.60
CA ALA A 26 16.08 -35.41 51.86
C ALA A 26 17.20 -34.36 51.76
N ASP A 27 18.40 -34.74 52.22
CA ASP A 27 19.62 -33.99 51.88
C ASP A 27 19.73 -33.84 50.34
N PRO A 28 19.87 -32.61 49.80
CA PRO A 28 19.90 -32.37 48.36
C PRO A 28 20.96 -33.19 47.62
N VAL A 29 22.13 -33.46 48.24
CA VAL A 29 23.21 -34.24 47.63
C VAL A 29 22.77 -35.70 47.43
N THR A 30 22.11 -36.27 48.43
CA THR A 30 21.55 -37.64 48.36
C THR A 30 20.47 -37.72 47.27
N GLY A 31 19.53 -36.77 47.24
CA GLY A 31 18.48 -36.72 46.22
C GLY A 31 19.01 -36.57 44.79
N ILE A 32 20.03 -35.73 44.58
CA ILE A 32 20.72 -35.59 43.28
C ILE A 32 21.39 -36.91 42.89
N THR A 33 22.06 -37.58 43.83
CA THR A 33 22.78 -38.83 43.58
C THR A 33 21.82 -39.95 43.15
N GLU A 34 20.67 -40.10 43.82
CA GLU A 34 19.64 -41.07 43.45
C GLU A 34 19.10 -40.84 42.04
N ILE A 35 18.86 -39.57 41.66
CA ILE A 35 18.41 -39.19 40.32
C ILE A 35 19.48 -39.53 39.27
N GLN A 36 20.75 -39.17 39.52
CA GLN A 36 21.86 -39.46 38.61
C GLN A 36 22.06 -40.97 38.38
N GLN A 37 21.95 -41.78 39.44
CA GLN A 37 22.02 -43.25 39.33
C GLN A 37 20.81 -43.81 38.56
N ARG A 38 19.59 -43.38 38.92
CA ARG A 38 18.33 -43.88 38.34
C ARG A 38 18.22 -43.59 36.84
N TYR A 39 18.68 -42.44 36.38
CA TYR A 39 18.63 -42.04 34.96
C TYR A 39 19.98 -42.19 34.24
N GLN A 40 20.96 -42.84 34.85
CA GLN A 40 22.28 -43.14 34.28
C GLN A 40 23.02 -41.90 33.73
N VAL A 41 22.84 -40.73 34.36
CA VAL A 41 23.41 -39.44 33.93
C VAL A 41 24.89 -39.28 34.36
N LYS A 42 25.59 -40.39 34.58
CA LYS A 42 26.97 -40.41 35.08
C LYS A 42 27.95 -40.33 33.92
N VAL A 43 28.32 -39.10 33.53
CA VAL A 43 29.46 -38.86 32.63
C VAL A 43 30.74 -39.16 33.42
N GLU A 44 31.56 -40.10 32.93
CA GLU A 44 32.82 -40.45 33.59
C GLU A 44 33.75 -39.24 33.73
N ASN A 45 34.39 -39.12 34.90
CA ASN A 45 35.35 -38.06 35.25
C ASN A 45 34.82 -36.61 35.22
N ILE A 46 33.50 -36.37 35.07
CA ILE A 46 32.96 -35.00 35.00
C ILE A 46 33.15 -34.17 36.28
N GLU A 47 33.24 -34.83 37.44
CA GLU A 47 33.58 -34.17 38.73
C GLU A 47 34.98 -33.55 38.73
N ASN A 48 35.91 -34.03 37.89
CA ASN A 48 37.23 -33.42 37.73
C ASN A 48 37.18 -32.18 36.82
N VAL A 49 36.09 -31.99 36.08
CA VAL A 49 35.91 -30.93 35.07
C VAL A 49 35.06 -29.78 35.61
N TYR A 50 34.06 -30.04 36.47
CA TYR A 50 33.25 -28.96 37.07
C TYR A 50 34.09 -27.87 37.76
N PRO A 51 35.10 -28.17 38.62
CA PRO A 51 35.87 -27.12 39.29
C PRO A 51 36.63 -26.21 38.31
N LEU A 52 37.13 -26.77 37.20
CA LEU A 52 37.84 -26.02 36.16
C LEU A 52 36.92 -25.07 35.38
N LEU A 53 35.67 -25.48 35.16
CA LEU A 53 34.65 -24.66 34.50
C LEU A 53 33.98 -23.66 35.45
N GLU A 54 33.88 -23.98 36.74
CA GLU A 54 33.45 -23.03 37.78
C GLU A 54 34.50 -21.92 37.97
N LEU A 55 35.79 -22.26 37.94
CA LEU A 55 36.89 -21.28 37.96
C LEU A 55 36.93 -20.37 36.72
N SER A 56 36.36 -20.78 35.58
CA SER A 56 36.20 -19.92 34.40
C SER A 56 34.92 -19.05 34.44
N GLY A 57 34.19 -19.07 35.56
CA GLY A 57 32.96 -18.30 35.77
C GLY A 57 31.69 -18.97 35.24
N THR A 58 31.74 -20.25 34.85
CA THR A 58 30.58 -20.98 34.31
C THR A 58 29.90 -21.81 35.39
N SER A 59 28.63 -21.53 35.69
CA SER A 59 27.85 -22.31 36.66
C SER A 59 27.55 -23.73 36.16
N ARG A 60 27.40 -24.70 37.07
CA ARG A 60 26.96 -26.09 36.71
C ARG A 60 25.64 -26.12 35.94
N PHE A 61 24.73 -25.18 36.23
CA PHE A 61 23.50 -25.00 35.44
C PHE A 61 23.82 -24.70 33.97
N ASN A 62 24.69 -23.71 33.69
CA ASN A 62 25.09 -23.36 32.33
C ASN A 62 25.81 -24.54 31.63
N ILE A 63 26.61 -25.32 32.36
CA ILE A 63 27.27 -26.53 31.86
C ILE A 63 26.23 -27.57 31.43
N HIS A 64 25.25 -27.88 32.28
CA HIS A 64 24.20 -28.85 31.96
C HIS A 64 23.26 -28.39 30.83
N VAL A 65 22.93 -27.10 30.78
CA VAL A 65 22.20 -26.51 29.64
C VAL A 65 23.02 -26.69 28.35
N GLY A 66 24.31 -26.35 28.37
CA GLY A 66 25.21 -26.52 27.22
C GLY A 66 25.33 -27.99 26.76
N ILE A 67 25.40 -28.95 27.69
CA ILE A 67 25.38 -30.39 27.38
C ILE A 67 24.06 -30.79 26.72
N LEU A 68 22.92 -30.35 27.28
CA LEU A 68 21.59 -30.63 26.72
C LEU A 68 21.44 -30.05 25.30
N GLU A 69 21.89 -28.82 25.07
CA GLU A 69 21.90 -28.19 23.75
C GLU A 69 22.81 -28.93 22.77
N ALA A 70 24.01 -29.33 23.19
CA ALA A 70 24.93 -30.11 22.36
C ALA A 70 24.35 -31.48 21.98
N LEU A 71 23.67 -32.17 22.90
CA LEU A 71 22.98 -33.44 22.63
C LEU A 71 21.79 -33.23 21.69
N ARG A 72 20.93 -32.22 21.94
CA ARG A 72 19.82 -31.83 21.06
C ARG A 72 20.31 -31.57 19.64
N ASN A 73 21.38 -30.78 19.51
CA ASN A 73 21.94 -30.42 18.21
C ASN A 73 22.57 -31.64 17.50
N LYS A 74 23.23 -32.56 18.23
CA LYS A 74 23.69 -33.85 17.67
C LYS A 74 22.54 -34.74 17.19
N PHE A 75 21.43 -34.80 17.92
CA PHE A 75 20.23 -35.55 17.48
C PHE A 75 19.62 -34.94 16.22
N ILE A 76 19.49 -33.62 16.15
CA ILE A 76 19.01 -32.91 14.95
C ILE A 76 19.96 -33.18 13.78
N GLN A 77 21.26 -33.07 13.98
CA GLN A 77 22.27 -33.34 12.95
C GLN A 77 22.17 -34.80 12.44
N ALA A 78 22.03 -35.79 13.32
CA ALA A 78 21.86 -37.19 12.92
C ALA A 78 20.57 -37.43 12.14
N ILE A 79 19.46 -36.78 12.52
CA ILE A 79 18.22 -36.79 11.74
C ILE A 79 18.47 -36.18 10.36
N GLU A 80 19.12 -35.02 10.28
CA GLU A 80 19.35 -34.28 9.04
C GLU A 80 20.32 -35.00 8.08
N THR A 81 21.35 -35.68 8.57
CA THR A 81 22.33 -36.41 7.73
C THR A 81 21.88 -37.81 7.34
N GLU A 82 21.26 -38.58 8.23
CA GLU A 82 20.94 -40.00 7.97
C GLU A 82 19.62 -40.18 7.22
N ASN A 83 19.60 -41.05 6.20
CA ASN A 83 18.35 -41.43 5.51
C ASN A 83 17.69 -42.60 6.24
N TRP A 84 16.55 -42.33 6.88
CA TRP A 84 15.79 -43.29 7.69
C TRP A 84 14.67 -43.90 6.84
N ASP A 85 14.57 -45.23 6.89
CA ASP A 85 13.41 -45.97 6.40
C ASP A 85 12.14 -45.65 7.22
N HIS A 86 11.01 -46.24 6.81
CA HIS A 86 9.73 -46.02 7.47
C HIS A 86 9.67 -46.64 8.88
N GLU A 87 10.38 -47.75 9.12
CA GLU A 87 10.40 -48.43 10.42
C GLU A 87 11.16 -47.60 11.47
N LYS A 88 12.39 -47.18 11.16
CA LYS A 88 13.22 -46.34 12.03
C LYS A 88 12.53 -45.01 12.33
N PHE A 89 11.90 -44.38 11.33
CA PHE A 89 11.07 -43.19 11.52
C PHE A 89 9.94 -43.45 12.53
N THR A 90 9.14 -44.49 12.32
CA THR A 90 7.96 -44.79 13.17
C THR A 90 8.36 -45.19 14.59
N LYS A 91 9.43 -45.98 14.73
CA LYS A 91 10.00 -46.43 16.01
C LYS A 91 10.64 -45.28 16.81
N PHE A 92 11.22 -44.29 16.13
CA PHE A 92 11.72 -43.10 16.79
C PHE A 92 10.59 -42.13 17.13
N LEU A 93 9.67 -41.85 16.21
CA LEU A 93 8.54 -40.94 16.42
C LEU A 93 7.65 -41.40 17.56
N SER A 94 7.30 -42.69 17.63
CA SER A 94 6.50 -43.24 18.74
C SER A 94 7.15 -43.08 20.13
N LYS A 95 8.48 -42.95 20.19
CA LYS A 95 9.20 -42.61 21.43
C LYS A 95 9.35 -41.10 21.64
N SER A 96 9.57 -40.32 20.58
CA SER A 96 9.88 -38.89 20.69
C SER A 96 8.65 -38.00 20.80
N MET A 97 7.49 -38.42 20.26
CA MET A 97 6.27 -37.61 20.23
C MET A 97 5.71 -37.30 21.64
N GLY A 98 5.93 -38.19 22.63
CA GLY A 98 5.56 -37.92 24.02
C GLY A 98 6.29 -36.71 24.63
N TYR A 99 7.46 -36.36 24.10
CA TYR A 99 8.26 -35.21 24.55
C TYR A 99 7.93 -33.90 23.80
N LEU A 100 6.91 -33.86 22.93
CA LEU A 100 6.54 -32.67 22.14
C LEU A 100 6.28 -31.43 23.02
N PHE A 101 5.63 -31.62 24.16
CA PHE A 101 5.26 -30.55 25.10
C PHE A 101 6.46 -30.01 25.93
N ILE A 102 7.64 -30.59 25.74
CA ILE A 102 8.88 -30.15 26.39
C ILE A 102 9.66 -29.28 25.40
N LYS A 103 9.78 -27.99 25.72
CA LYS A 103 10.36 -26.96 24.83
C LYS A 103 11.76 -27.33 24.33
N GLU A 104 12.57 -27.97 25.18
CA GLU A 104 13.96 -28.32 24.90
C GLU A 104 14.08 -29.48 23.90
N PHE A 105 13.13 -30.41 23.90
CA PHE A 105 13.10 -31.59 23.02
C PHE A 105 12.26 -31.39 21.75
N ARG A 106 11.29 -30.48 21.78
CA ARG A 106 10.42 -30.14 20.63
C ARG A 106 11.17 -29.91 19.30
N PRO A 107 12.35 -29.24 19.26
CA PRO A 107 13.13 -29.10 18.03
C PRO A 107 13.54 -30.43 17.38
N VAL A 108 13.77 -31.49 18.17
CA VAL A 108 14.13 -32.83 17.65
C VAL A 108 12.95 -33.47 16.93
N VAL A 109 11.74 -33.36 17.50
CA VAL A 109 10.50 -33.84 16.86
C VAL A 109 10.22 -33.03 15.60
N LEU A 110 10.36 -31.71 15.65
CA LEU A 110 10.15 -30.82 14.50
C LEU A 110 11.15 -31.07 13.37
N ALA A 111 12.43 -31.33 13.67
CA ALA A 111 13.45 -31.69 12.67
C ALA A 111 13.10 -32.99 11.93
N LEU A 112 12.64 -34.02 12.68
CA LEU A 112 12.21 -35.29 12.11
C LEU A 112 11.03 -35.12 11.15
N LEU A 113 9.98 -34.40 11.59
CA LEU A 113 8.78 -34.18 10.79
C LEU A 113 9.05 -33.25 9.58
N LYS A 114 9.99 -32.31 9.70
CA LYS A 114 10.47 -31.47 8.58
C LYS A 114 11.20 -32.29 7.52
N LYS A 115 12.02 -33.28 7.92
CA LYS A 115 12.76 -34.13 6.97
C LYS A 115 11.87 -35.12 6.23
N TYR A 116 10.79 -35.60 6.87
CA TYR A 116 9.88 -36.60 6.30
C TYR A 116 8.44 -36.09 6.20
N PRO A 117 8.16 -35.03 5.43
CA PRO A 117 6.84 -34.40 5.38
C PRO A 117 5.75 -35.37 4.88
N ASP A 118 6.08 -36.25 3.93
CA ASP A 118 5.16 -37.23 3.35
C ASP A 118 4.74 -38.33 4.35
N ARG A 119 5.43 -38.44 5.49
CA ARG A 119 5.14 -39.42 6.56
C ARG A 119 4.30 -38.83 7.70
N VAL A 120 3.89 -37.56 7.61
CA VAL A 120 3.13 -36.87 8.66
C VAL A 120 1.63 -37.12 8.50
N THR A 121 1.11 -38.07 9.26
CA THR A 121 -0.31 -38.44 9.29
C THR A 121 -1.20 -37.36 9.93
N LYS A 122 -2.52 -37.49 9.77
CA LYS A 122 -3.53 -36.60 10.39
C LYS A 122 -3.38 -36.54 11.91
N ASP A 123 -3.22 -37.69 12.55
CA ASP A 123 -3.12 -37.83 14.00
C ASP A 123 -1.89 -37.09 14.57
N ILE A 124 -0.78 -37.05 13.81
CA ILE A 124 0.40 -36.27 14.19
C ILE A 124 0.09 -34.76 14.18
N TYR A 125 -0.64 -34.27 13.17
CA TYR A 125 -1.09 -32.88 13.15
C TYR A 125 -2.10 -32.56 14.27
N GLU A 126 -2.94 -33.51 14.66
CA GLU A 126 -3.87 -33.35 15.79
C GLU A 126 -3.13 -33.28 17.13
N MET A 127 -2.09 -34.11 17.33
CA MET A 127 -1.20 -33.99 18.49
C MET A 127 -0.39 -32.69 18.49
N LEU A 128 0.15 -32.28 17.33
CA LEU A 128 0.87 -31.01 17.20
C LEU A 128 -0.01 -29.80 17.55
N ALA A 129 -1.29 -29.82 17.14
CA ALA A 129 -2.23 -28.74 17.40
C ALA A 129 -2.63 -28.57 18.88
N GLN A 130 -2.28 -29.53 19.75
CA GLN A 130 -2.50 -29.41 21.21
C GLN A 130 -1.45 -28.53 21.91
N GLU A 131 -0.28 -28.32 21.31
CA GLU A 131 0.77 -27.46 21.86
C GLU A 131 0.51 -25.99 21.44
N PRO A 132 0.18 -25.07 22.37
CA PRO A 132 -0.21 -23.71 22.01
C PRO A 132 0.87 -22.93 21.26
N ASN A 133 2.14 -23.19 21.54
CA ASN A 133 3.27 -22.45 20.96
C ASN A 133 3.80 -23.03 19.64
N ILE A 134 3.24 -24.16 19.16
CA ILE A 134 3.75 -24.89 18.00
C ILE A 134 3.82 -24.01 16.75
N ILE A 135 2.87 -23.07 16.61
CA ILE A 135 2.74 -22.15 15.48
C ILE A 135 3.93 -21.20 15.39
N HIS A 136 4.56 -20.85 16.52
CA HIS A 136 5.69 -19.95 16.52
C HIS A 136 6.98 -20.70 16.16
N GLU A 137 7.20 -21.88 16.76
CA GLU A 137 8.46 -22.63 16.70
C GLU A 137 8.57 -23.59 15.50
N ALA A 138 7.47 -24.09 14.94
CA ALA A 138 7.52 -25.09 13.87
C ALA A 138 8.18 -24.58 12.56
N PRO A 139 8.85 -25.44 11.79
CA PRO A 139 9.20 -25.16 10.39
C PRO A 139 7.98 -24.87 9.51
N ILE A 140 8.17 -24.10 8.42
CA ILE A 140 7.08 -23.59 7.58
C ILE A 140 6.30 -24.72 6.89
N GLU A 141 6.95 -25.84 6.62
CA GLU A 141 6.37 -27.07 6.05
C GLU A 141 5.35 -27.69 7.01
N ILE A 142 5.63 -27.66 8.32
CA ILE A 142 4.73 -28.17 9.36
C ILE A 142 3.60 -27.17 9.61
N LYS A 143 3.88 -25.85 9.64
CA LYS A 143 2.83 -24.81 9.71
C LYS A 143 1.84 -24.94 8.56
N ARG A 144 2.32 -25.22 7.34
CA ARG A 144 1.49 -25.45 6.14
C ARG A 144 0.45 -26.56 6.37
N GLY A 145 0.88 -27.72 6.85
CA GLY A 145 -0.02 -28.85 7.13
C GLY A 145 -0.98 -28.62 8.31
N LEU A 146 -0.57 -27.86 9.33
CA LEU A 146 -1.44 -27.41 10.43
C LEU A 146 -2.54 -26.47 9.93
N TYR A 147 -2.16 -25.46 9.13
CA TYR A 147 -3.07 -24.47 8.57
C TYR A 147 -4.06 -25.04 7.56
N GLU A 148 -3.64 -26.03 6.76
CA GLU A 148 -4.52 -26.75 5.84
C GLU A 148 -5.70 -27.42 6.58
N ARG A 149 -5.42 -27.94 7.79
CA ARG A 149 -6.40 -28.60 8.66
C ARG A 149 -7.18 -27.60 9.53
N ASN A 150 -6.59 -26.45 9.86
CA ASN A 150 -7.22 -25.40 10.67
C ASN A 150 -7.27 -24.05 9.95
N LYS A 151 -8.33 -23.87 9.14
CA LYS A 151 -8.61 -22.63 8.39
C LYS A 151 -8.72 -21.38 9.25
N LYS A 152 -9.23 -21.48 10.49
CA LYS A 152 -9.33 -20.34 11.41
C LYS A 152 -7.94 -19.83 11.80
N MET A 153 -7.05 -20.76 12.16
CA MET A 153 -5.65 -20.48 12.48
C MET A 153 -4.91 -19.88 11.27
N PHE A 154 -5.14 -20.44 10.07
CA PHE A 154 -4.61 -19.88 8.82
C PHE A 154 -5.08 -18.43 8.60
N LYS A 155 -6.38 -18.14 8.72
CA LYS A 155 -6.95 -16.80 8.51
C LYS A 155 -6.33 -15.76 9.45
N VAL A 156 -6.14 -16.09 10.73
CA VAL A 156 -5.44 -15.21 11.70
C VAL A 156 -3.98 -14.99 11.31
N SER A 157 -3.24 -16.04 10.93
CA SER A 157 -1.85 -15.90 10.49
C SER A 157 -1.72 -15.04 9.23
N ILE A 158 -2.59 -15.23 8.25
CA ILE A 158 -2.62 -14.46 7.00
C ILE A 158 -3.00 -13.01 7.26
N GLN A 159 -3.93 -12.73 8.18
CA GLN A 159 -4.34 -11.37 8.52
C GLN A 159 -3.18 -10.53 9.04
N ALA A 160 -2.37 -11.05 9.95
CA ALA A 160 -1.18 -10.35 10.44
C ALA A 160 -0.20 -9.98 9.32
N GLN A 161 -0.07 -10.85 8.30
CA GLN A 161 0.87 -10.69 7.19
C GLN A 161 0.35 -9.76 6.08
N ILE A 162 -0.95 -9.79 5.80
CA ILE A 162 -1.61 -8.82 4.90
C ILE A 162 -1.63 -7.42 5.53
N VAL A 163 -1.90 -7.32 6.83
CA VAL A 163 -1.75 -6.05 7.57
C VAL A 163 -0.30 -5.56 7.56
N SER A 164 0.69 -6.44 7.71
CA SER A 164 2.12 -6.10 7.55
C SER A 164 2.43 -5.55 6.14
N TYR A 165 1.87 -6.16 5.09
CA TYR A 165 1.97 -5.66 3.72
C TYR A 165 1.32 -4.26 3.54
N PHE A 166 0.22 -3.96 4.24
CA PHE A 166 -0.44 -2.63 4.18
C PHE A 166 0.21 -1.53 5.02
N LYS A 167 1.08 -1.90 5.98
CA LYS A 167 1.72 -0.97 6.92
C LYS A 167 2.85 -0.12 6.33
N ASP A 168 3.44 -0.52 5.21
CA ASP A 168 4.46 0.29 4.54
C ASP A 168 3.80 1.53 3.90
N GLN A 169 3.79 2.63 4.65
CA GLN A 169 3.22 3.90 4.21
C GLN A 169 3.95 4.47 2.99
N THR A 170 5.28 4.29 2.89
CA THR A 170 6.07 4.78 1.76
C THR A 170 5.69 4.03 0.49
N LEU A 171 5.64 2.70 0.55
CA LEU A 171 5.23 1.86 -0.57
C LEU A 171 3.77 2.08 -0.94
N GLY A 172 2.89 2.26 0.04
CA GLY A 172 1.48 2.60 -0.18
C GLY A 172 1.30 3.96 -0.88
N MET A 173 2.08 4.98 -0.49
CA MET A 173 2.12 6.28 -1.17
C MET A 173 2.68 6.16 -2.60
N GLN A 174 3.73 5.36 -2.81
CA GLN A 174 4.32 5.13 -4.13
C GLN A 174 3.40 4.34 -5.07
N ALA A 175 2.68 3.33 -4.57
CA ALA A 175 1.72 2.54 -5.34
C ALA A 175 0.48 3.34 -5.79
N ARG A 176 0.19 4.44 -5.07
CA ARG A 176 -0.94 5.35 -5.33
C ARG A 176 -0.56 6.58 -6.16
N GLU A 177 0.73 6.81 -6.43
CA GLU A 177 1.22 7.93 -7.25
C GLU A 177 0.65 7.85 -8.67
N MET A 178 -0.25 8.78 -9.00
CA MET A 178 -1.00 8.76 -10.26
C MET A 178 -0.13 8.92 -11.49
N ARG A 179 1.00 9.63 -11.41
CA ARG A 179 1.83 9.95 -12.58
C ARG A 179 2.59 8.76 -13.18
N GLY A 180 2.63 7.62 -12.49
CA GLY A 180 3.34 6.44 -12.99
C GLY A 180 4.88 6.56 -12.96
N VAL A 181 5.44 7.46 -12.14
CA VAL A 181 6.89 7.57 -11.93
C VAL A 181 7.41 6.29 -11.24
N SER A 182 8.49 5.70 -11.76
CA SER A 182 9.14 4.51 -11.18
C SER A 182 8.21 3.28 -10.99
N VAL A 183 7.16 3.13 -11.80
CA VAL A 183 6.18 2.01 -11.65
C VAL A 183 6.83 0.63 -11.63
N ASN A 184 7.87 0.39 -12.43
CA ASN A 184 8.64 -0.86 -12.39
C ASN A 184 9.23 -1.11 -10.98
N ASP A 185 9.93 -0.13 -10.43
CA ASP A 185 10.55 -0.20 -9.10
C ASP A 185 9.49 -0.41 -8.00
N VAL A 186 8.33 0.23 -8.13
CA VAL A 186 7.22 0.11 -7.17
C VAL A 186 6.58 -1.28 -7.23
N LEU A 187 6.35 -1.84 -8.42
CA LEU A 187 5.87 -3.21 -8.59
C LEU A 187 6.88 -4.22 -8.02
N ASP A 188 8.17 -4.03 -8.27
CA ASP A 188 9.21 -4.94 -7.76
C ASP A 188 9.37 -4.85 -6.24
N ARG A 189 9.25 -3.64 -5.65
CA ARG A 189 9.18 -3.46 -4.19
C ARG A 189 7.94 -4.12 -3.58
N ARG A 190 6.76 -3.93 -4.18
CA ARG A 190 5.49 -4.56 -3.75
C ARG A 190 5.58 -6.07 -3.73
N ILE A 191 6.08 -6.70 -4.79
CA ILE A 191 6.26 -8.15 -4.88
C ILE A 191 7.24 -8.65 -3.80
N ASN A 192 8.30 -7.90 -3.50
CA ASN A 192 9.32 -8.29 -2.51
C ASN A 192 8.94 -7.94 -1.04
N ALA A 193 7.75 -7.39 -0.78
CA ALA A 193 7.35 -6.96 0.55
C ALA A 193 7.34 -8.13 1.58
N PRO A 194 7.87 -7.97 2.81
CA PRO A 194 8.10 -9.08 3.74
C PRO A 194 6.87 -9.94 4.04
N GLY A 195 5.72 -9.30 4.32
CA GLY A 195 4.47 -10.01 4.60
C GLY A 195 3.96 -10.82 3.41
N LEU A 196 4.13 -10.30 2.19
CA LEU A 196 3.75 -11.01 0.96
C LEU A 196 4.68 -12.20 0.69
N GLN A 197 6.00 -12.01 0.84
CA GLN A 197 6.99 -13.07 0.67
C GLN A 197 6.80 -14.21 1.68
N TYR A 198 6.44 -13.90 2.92
CA TYR A 198 6.04 -14.89 3.91
C TYR A 198 4.83 -15.72 3.42
N ILE A 199 3.78 -15.07 2.93
CA ILE A 199 2.57 -15.75 2.44
C ILE A 199 2.87 -16.64 1.22
N ILE A 200 3.68 -16.15 0.26
CA ILE A 200 4.12 -16.90 -0.91
C ILE A 200 4.83 -18.21 -0.50
N ASN A 201 5.74 -18.13 0.48
CA ASN A 201 6.47 -19.30 0.98
C ASN A 201 5.62 -20.23 1.86
N LEU A 202 4.65 -19.68 2.58
CA LEU A 202 3.71 -20.46 3.39
C LEU A 202 2.76 -21.28 2.51
N VAL A 203 2.11 -20.64 1.52
CA VAL A 203 1.19 -21.32 0.59
C VAL A 203 1.93 -22.34 -0.27
N HIS A 204 3.10 -21.96 -0.81
CA HIS A 204 3.90 -22.80 -1.70
C HIS A 204 3.05 -23.41 -2.83
N GLU A 205 2.91 -24.73 -2.87
CA GLU A 205 2.14 -25.47 -3.89
C GLU A 205 0.93 -26.18 -3.26
N ASN A 206 0.54 -25.78 -2.05
CA ASN A 206 -0.62 -26.35 -1.38
C ASN A 206 -1.91 -25.72 -1.92
N ALA A 207 -2.65 -26.49 -2.72
CA ALA A 207 -3.88 -26.05 -3.38
C ALA A 207 -4.98 -25.63 -2.40
N VAL A 208 -5.07 -26.26 -1.22
CA VAL A 208 -6.06 -25.92 -0.19
C VAL A 208 -5.79 -24.53 0.38
N LEU A 209 -4.55 -24.24 0.78
CA LEU A 209 -4.17 -22.92 1.27
C LEU A 209 -4.20 -21.85 0.18
N PHE A 210 -3.86 -22.21 -1.06
CA PHE A 210 -3.95 -21.29 -2.19
C PHE A 210 -5.41 -20.84 -2.41
N ALA A 211 -6.35 -21.78 -2.48
CA ALA A 211 -7.77 -21.49 -2.63
C ALA A 211 -8.35 -20.75 -1.41
N GLU A 212 -7.92 -21.10 -0.20
CA GLU A 212 -8.35 -20.43 1.03
C GLU A 212 -7.85 -18.98 1.10
N LEU A 213 -6.62 -18.70 0.65
CA LEU A 213 -6.11 -17.33 0.52
C LEU A 213 -6.95 -16.51 -0.47
N GLN A 214 -7.33 -17.08 -1.63
CA GLN A 214 -8.22 -16.39 -2.57
C GLN A 214 -9.61 -16.14 -1.95
N ASN A 215 -10.11 -17.05 -1.11
CA ASN A 215 -11.36 -16.85 -0.37
C ASN A 215 -11.23 -15.68 0.63
N ILE A 216 -10.17 -15.66 1.44
CA ILE A 216 -9.92 -14.59 2.43
C ILE A 216 -9.83 -13.21 1.74
N VAL A 217 -9.07 -13.11 0.65
CA VAL A 217 -8.92 -11.84 -0.10
C VAL A 217 -10.26 -11.37 -0.67
N ARG A 218 -11.10 -12.28 -1.21
CA ARG A 218 -12.46 -11.93 -1.67
C ARG A 218 -13.40 -11.54 -0.54
N GLU A 219 -13.34 -12.23 0.60
CA GLU A 219 -14.17 -11.91 1.77
C GLU A 219 -13.88 -10.51 2.27
N TRP A 220 -12.61 -10.19 2.54
CA TRP A 220 -12.22 -8.86 3.00
C TRP A 220 -12.43 -7.79 1.94
N TYR A 221 -12.22 -8.08 0.65
CA TYR A 221 -12.49 -7.07 -0.38
C TYR A 221 -14.00 -6.80 -0.51
N LYS A 222 -14.85 -7.81 -0.34
CA LYS A 222 -16.31 -7.61 -0.25
C LYS A 222 -16.71 -6.81 1.00
N GLU A 223 -16.07 -7.06 2.13
CA GLU A 223 -16.35 -6.42 3.42
C GLU A 223 -15.93 -4.95 3.45
N TYR A 224 -14.68 -4.64 3.05
CA TYR A 224 -14.07 -3.33 3.22
C TYR A 224 -13.88 -2.52 1.92
N GLY A 225 -13.93 -3.15 0.74
CA GLY A 225 -13.79 -2.45 -0.56
C GLY A 225 -12.39 -1.89 -0.88
N LEU A 226 -11.38 -2.17 -0.05
CA LEU A 226 -10.04 -1.55 -0.11
C LEU A 226 -9.28 -1.92 -1.40
N SER A 227 -8.85 -0.91 -2.17
CA SER A 227 -7.98 -1.09 -3.36
C SER A 227 -6.67 -1.82 -3.06
N LYS A 228 -6.13 -1.69 -1.84
CA LYS A 228 -4.91 -2.37 -1.41
C LYS A 228 -5.04 -3.91 -1.46
N LEU A 229 -6.26 -4.47 -1.35
CA LEU A 229 -6.51 -5.91 -1.53
C LEU A 229 -6.45 -6.32 -3.01
N CYS A 230 -6.85 -5.44 -3.93
CA CYS A 230 -6.61 -5.59 -5.36
C CYS A 230 -5.12 -5.61 -5.67
N SER A 231 -4.35 -4.72 -5.04
CA SER A 231 -2.89 -4.70 -5.12
C SER A 231 -2.26 -5.99 -4.59
N PHE A 232 -2.60 -6.39 -3.37
CA PHE A 232 -2.14 -7.65 -2.78
C PHE A 232 -2.42 -8.85 -3.70
N ARG A 233 -3.62 -8.93 -4.30
CA ARG A 233 -3.97 -9.97 -5.28
C ARG A 233 -3.01 -9.95 -6.47
N PHE A 234 -2.82 -8.78 -7.10
CA PHE A 234 -1.92 -8.62 -8.24
C PHE A 234 -0.50 -9.11 -7.93
N ASP A 235 0.06 -8.66 -6.81
CA ASP A 235 1.44 -8.95 -6.44
C ASP A 235 1.63 -10.40 -5.97
N PHE A 236 0.61 -11.01 -5.36
CA PHE A 236 0.65 -12.42 -4.99
C PHE A 236 0.82 -13.33 -6.22
N PHE A 237 0.06 -13.10 -7.29
CA PHE A 237 0.21 -13.87 -8.53
C PHE A 237 1.57 -13.64 -9.20
N MET A 238 2.03 -12.38 -9.26
CA MET A 238 3.34 -12.05 -9.83
C MET A 238 4.51 -12.61 -8.99
N GLY A 239 4.40 -12.59 -7.66
CA GLY A 239 5.38 -13.12 -6.73
C GLY A 239 5.42 -14.65 -6.72
N MET A 240 4.27 -15.31 -6.80
CA MET A 240 4.17 -16.77 -6.99
C MET A 240 4.83 -17.20 -8.30
N GLN A 241 4.62 -16.46 -9.40
CA GLN A 241 5.31 -16.71 -10.66
C GLN A 241 6.82 -16.51 -10.53
N LYS A 242 7.27 -15.42 -9.90
CA LYS A 242 8.69 -15.13 -9.64
C LYS A 242 9.37 -16.21 -8.77
N ALA A 243 8.61 -16.84 -7.87
CA ALA A 243 9.03 -17.99 -7.06
C ALA A 243 8.96 -19.35 -7.80
N GLY A 244 8.73 -19.37 -9.12
CA GLY A 244 8.66 -20.59 -9.95
C GLY A 244 7.31 -21.32 -9.95
N ARG A 245 6.32 -20.87 -9.17
CA ARG A 245 5.07 -21.59 -8.88
C ARG A 245 3.94 -21.25 -9.86
N ILE A 246 4.27 -20.98 -11.13
CA ILE A 246 3.34 -20.55 -12.20
C ILE A 246 2.19 -21.53 -12.44
N HIS A 247 2.39 -22.83 -12.17
CA HIS A 247 1.36 -23.85 -12.36
C HIS A 247 0.17 -23.67 -11.38
N MET A 248 0.43 -23.18 -10.16
CA MET A 248 -0.62 -22.78 -9.21
C MET A 248 -1.41 -21.59 -9.76
N CYS A 249 -0.69 -20.58 -10.25
CA CYS A 249 -1.30 -19.37 -10.80
C CYS A 249 -2.25 -19.64 -11.97
N LYS A 250 -1.91 -20.58 -12.86
CA LYS A 250 -2.72 -20.97 -14.02
C LYS A 250 -4.09 -21.56 -13.68
N GLN A 251 -4.33 -21.95 -12.43
CA GLN A 251 -5.63 -22.45 -11.96
C GLN A 251 -6.64 -21.30 -11.73
N ASP A 252 -6.16 -20.06 -11.55
CA ASP A 252 -6.99 -18.89 -11.32
C ASP A 252 -7.24 -18.11 -12.61
N HIS A 253 -8.51 -17.81 -12.89
CA HIS A 253 -8.93 -17.12 -14.10
C HIS A 253 -8.33 -15.71 -14.25
N SER A 254 -8.02 -15.01 -13.17
CA SER A 254 -7.40 -13.68 -13.23
C SER A 254 -5.93 -13.69 -13.64
N TYR A 255 -5.19 -14.80 -13.48
CA TYR A 255 -3.74 -14.84 -13.72
C TYR A 255 -3.34 -14.42 -15.14
N ASN A 256 -4.04 -14.92 -16.18
CA ASN A 256 -3.71 -14.53 -17.55
C ASN A 256 -3.90 -13.02 -17.76
N ILE A 257 -4.94 -12.42 -17.17
CA ILE A 257 -5.17 -10.98 -17.23
C ILE A 257 -4.05 -10.24 -16.50
N ILE A 258 -3.67 -10.66 -15.28
CA ILE A 258 -2.53 -10.08 -14.54
C ILE A 258 -1.25 -10.11 -15.39
N TRP A 259 -0.97 -11.22 -16.10
CA TRP A 259 0.19 -11.34 -16.97
C TRP A 259 0.22 -10.31 -18.10
N TYR A 260 -0.86 -10.19 -18.87
CA TYR A 260 -0.94 -9.18 -19.95
C TYR A 260 -0.95 -7.74 -19.42
N ILE A 261 -1.61 -7.49 -18.29
CA ILE A 261 -1.67 -6.16 -17.67
C ILE A 261 -0.31 -5.75 -17.09
N ASN A 262 0.40 -6.63 -16.39
CA ASN A 262 1.78 -6.37 -15.94
C ASN A 262 2.70 -6.12 -17.13
N GLY A 263 2.59 -6.91 -18.21
CA GLY A 263 3.32 -6.65 -19.46
C GLY A 263 3.01 -5.26 -20.03
N GLY A 264 1.72 -4.91 -20.12
CA GLY A 264 1.24 -3.64 -20.64
C GLY A 264 1.63 -2.42 -19.80
N ILE A 265 1.71 -2.57 -18.48
CA ILE A 265 2.19 -1.52 -17.57
C ILE A 265 3.69 -1.30 -17.75
N ARG A 266 4.48 -2.39 -17.77
CA ARG A 266 5.95 -2.30 -17.80
C ARG A 266 6.53 -1.93 -19.18
N LYS A 267 5.84 -2.27 -20.26
CA LYS A 267 6.33 -2.13 -21.65
C LYS A 267 5.42 -1.32 -22.59
N GLY A 268 4.22 -0.94 -22.14
CA GLY A 268 3.16 -0.41 -22.99
C GLY A 268 2.20 -1.51 -23.44
N LEU A 269 0.90 -1.18 -23.49
CA LEU A 269 -0.16 -2.09 -23.88
C LEU A 269 -0.37 -2.04 -25.41
N ASP A 270 -0.20 -3.18 -26.09
CA ASP A 270 -0.39 -3.31 -27.53
C ASP A 270 -1.74 -3.94 -27.90
N GLU A 271 -2.08 -3.90 -29.19
CA GLU A 271 -3.33 -4.44 -29.74
C GLU A 271 -3.44 -5.97 -29.55
N LYS A 272 -2.30 -6.68 -29.53
CA LYS A 272 -2.25 -8.13 -29.28
C LYS A 272 -2.60 -8.47 -27.84
N ALA A 273 -2.11 -7.69 -26.87
CA ALA A 273 -2.48 -7.82 -25.47
C ALA A 273 -3.97 -7.49 -25.25
N ILE A 274 -4.49 -6.41 -25.86
CA ILE A 274 -5.92 -6.05 -25.81
C ILE A 274 -6.79 -7.18 -26.37
N THR A 275 -6.45 -7.70 -27.55
CA THR A 275 -7.16 -8.82 -28.19
C THR A 275 -7.14 -10.08 -27.30
N SER A 276 -5.99 -10.38 -26.70
CA SER A 276 -5.84 -11.51 -25.77
C SER A 276 -6.72 -11.34 -24.53
N ILE A 277 -6.68 -10.17 -23.88
CA ILE A 277 -7.52 -9.84 -22.72
C ILE A 277 -9.00 -9.98 -23.06
N ASN A 278 -9.44 -9.48 -24.22
CA ASN A 278 -10.83 -9.60 -24.67
C ASN A 278 -11.27 -11.06 -24.87
N ALA A 279 -10.41 -11.91 -25.43
CA ALA A 279 -10.68 -13.33 -25.59
C ALA A 279 -10.87 -14.04 -24.22
N TYR A 280 -10.02 -13.72 -23.25
CA TYR A 280 -10.16 -14.23 -21.87
C TYR A 280 -11.43 -13.73 -21.20
N LEU A 281 -11.73 -12.41 -21.25
CA LEU A 281 -12.96 -11.84 -20.68
C LEU A 281 -14.23 -12.46 -21.29
N ALA A 282 -14.26 -12.67 -22.60
CA ALA A 282 -15.37 -13.30 -23.30
C ALA A 282 -15.57 -14.77 -22.91
N ARG A 283 -14.47 -15.50 -22.62
CA ARG A 283 -14.53 -16.86 -22.06
C ARG A 283 -15.06 -16.86 -20.64
N TYR A 284 -14.48 -16.05 -19.76
CA TYR A 284 -14.79 -16.05 -18.32
C TYR A 284 -16.23 -15.60 -18.02
N LYS A 285 -16.77 -14.65 -18.80
CA LYS A 285 -18.19 -14.26 -18.75
C LYS A 285 -19.15 -15.44 -18.97
N LYS A 286 -18.73 -16.48 -19.73
CA LYS A 286 -19.54 -17.67 -20.01
C LYS A 286 -19.33 -18.80 -19.01
N THR A 287 -18.10 -18.99 -18.50
CA THR A 287 -17.76 -20.17 -17.68
C THR A 287 -17.88 -19.94 -16.17
N SER A 288 -17.54 -18.74 -15.69
CA SER A 288 -17.32 -18.50 -14.25
C SER A 288 -17.76 -17.10 -13.82
N SER A 289 -19.05 -16.91 -13.56
CA SER A 289 -19.60 -15.62 -13.12
C SER A 289 -18.91 -15.11 -11.84
N ARG A 290 -18.79 -15.93 -10.80
CA ARG A 290 -18.17 -15.53 -9.52
C ARG A 290 -16.71 -15.09 -9.65
N GLU A 291 -15.94 -15.69 -10.55
CA GLU A 291 -14.51 -15.37 -10.73
C GLU A 291 -14.32 -14.13 -11.62
N PHE A 292 -15.38 -13.64 -12.25
CA PHE A 292 -15.35 -12.41 -13.04
C PHE A 292 -15.13 -11.16 -12.17
N SER A 293 -15.53 -11.16 -10.90
CA SER A 293 -15.13 -10.10 -9.95
C SER A 293 -13.65 -10.15 -9.59
N ASP A 294 -13.04 -11.34 -9.59
CA ASP A 294 -11.60 -11.50 -9.29
C ASP A 294 -10.74 -10.93 -10.42
N VAL A 295 -11.26 -10.96 -11.65
CA VAL A 295 -10.72 -10.25 -12.81
C VAL A 295 -10.98 -8.74 -12.70
N ALA A 296 -12.18 -8.33 -12.28
CA ALA A 296 -12.51 -6.92 -12.06
C ALA A 296 -11.56 -6.26 -11.03
N MET A 297 -11.21 -6.97 -9.95
CA MET A 297 -10.25 -6.52 -8.95
C MET A 297 -8.89 -6.14 -9.57
N ILE A 298 -8.45 -6.81 -10.64
CA ILE A 298 -7.18 -6.50 -11.30
C ILE A 298 -7.21 -5.08 -11.90
N PHE A 299 -8.33 -4.67 -12.48
CA PHE A 299 -8.53 -3.32 -13.02
C PHE A 299 -8.79 -2.25 -11.94
N GLN A 300 -8.96 -2.65 -10.68
CA GLN A 300 -9.12 -1.76 -9.54
C GLN A 300 -7.84 -1.59 -8.70
N ASP A 301 -6.74 -2.25 -9.07
CA ASP A 301 -5.42 -1.90 -8.55
C ASP A 301 -5.06 -0.44 -8.94
N PRO A 302 -4.54 0.38 -8.00
CA PRO A 302 -4.19 1.78 -8.26
C PRO A 302 -3.22 2.01 -9.41
N ILE A 303 -2.20 1.17 -9.60
CA ILE A 303 -1.26 1.31 -10.72
C ILE A 303 -2.00 1.03 -12.04
N VAL A 304 -2.83 -0.02 -12.08
CA VAL A 304 -3.59 -0.41 -13.27
C VAL A 304 -4.55 0.69 -13.73
N TYR A 305 -5.44 1.18 -12.85
CA TYR A 305 -6.39 2.22 -13.26
C TYR A 305 -5.73 3.56 -13.53
N ASN A 306 -4.62 3.90 -12.87
CA ASN A 306 -3.88 5.13 -13.13
C ASN A 306 -3.23 5.10 -14.50
N VAL A 307 -2.50 4.02 -14.85
CA VAL A 307 -1.94 3.87 -16.20
C VAL A 307 -3.04 3.97 -17.26
N PHE A 308 -4.18 3.33 -17.04
CA PHE A 308 -5.28 3.36 -18.02
C PHE A 308 -5.91 4.75 -18.16
N SER A 309 -6.06 5.48 -17.04
CA SER A 309 -6.60 6.85 -17.03
C SER A 309 -5.65 7.85 -17.69
N ALA A 310 -4.33 7.73 -17.46
CA ALA A 310 -3.31 8.50 -18.15
C ALA A 310 -3.38 8.29 -19.68
N ARG A 311 -3.49 7.03 -20.13
CA ARG A 311 -3.61 6.69 -21.55
C ARG A 311 -4.89 7.24 -22.21
N ILE A 312 -6.00 7.32 -21.48
CA ILE A 312 -7.22 8.01 -21.96
C ILE A 312 -6.93 9.49 -22.19
N VAL A 313 -6.31 10.18 -21.23
CA VAL A 313 -5.94 11.60 -21.34
C VAL A 313 -4.97 11.84 -22.51
N GLU A 314 -3.94 11.00 -22.67
CA GLU A 314 -3.03 11.02 -23.82
C GLU A 314 -3.75 10.87 -25.16
N ALA A 315 -4.65 9.90 -25.29
CA ALA A 315 -5.38 9.64 -26.52
C ALA A 315 -6.34 10.79 -26.88
N LEU A 316 -7.04 11.38 -25.90
CA LEU A 316 -7.87 12.57 -26.14
C LEU A 316 -7.03 13.77 -26.61
N LYS A 317 -5.85 14.00 -26.01
CA LYS A 317 -4.88 15.01 -26.45
C LYS A 317 -4.34 14.74 -27.87
N LYS A 318 -4.14 13.47 -28.24
CA LYS A 318 -3.76 13.05 -29.60
C LYS A 318 -4.86 13.37 -30.61
N TYR A 319 -6.12 13.02 -30.32
CA TYR A 319 -7.26 13.33 -31.19
C TYR A 319 -7.45 14.84 -31.43
N ILE A 320 -7.27 15.67 -30.39
CA ILE A 320 -7.20 17.14 -30.56
C ILE A 320 -6.04 17.53 -31.46
N SER A 321 -4.83 17.05 -31.21
CA SER A 321 -3.62 17.44 -31.94
C SER A 321 -3.68 17.06 -33.43
N GLU A 322 -4.28 15.91 -33.76
CA GLU A 322 -4.48 15.44 -35.14
C GLU A 322 -5.60 16.20 -35.86
N SER A 323 -6.67 16.58 -35.14
CA SER A 323 -7.76 17.38 -35.70
C SER A 323 -7.33 18.84 -35.90
N PHE A 324 -6.53 19.40 -34.99
CA PHE A 324 -6.01 20.76 -35.04
C PHE A 324 -5.11 21.00 -36.27
N LYS A 325 -4.28 20.02 -36.65
CA LYS A 325 -3.46 20.09 -37.87
C LYS A 325 -4.27 20.20 -39.16
N LYS A 326 -5.55 19.79 -39.16
CA LYS A 326 -6.43 19.79 -40.34
C LYS A 326 -7.23 21.09 -40.48
N HIS A 327 -7.29 21.91 -39.43
CA HIS A 327 -8.09 23.13 -39.36
C HIS A 327 -7.26 24.25 -38.73
N THR A 328 -6.51 24.96 -39.56
CA THR A 328 -5.58 26.01 -39.15
C THR A 328 -6.16 27.40 -39.37
N ASP A 329 -7.27 27.75 -38.70
CA ASP A 329 -7.50 29.15 -38.33
C ASP A 329 -8.44 29.36 -37.13
N LYS A 330 -8.55 30.61 -36.68
CA LYS A 330 -8.98 30.99 -35.31
C LYS A 330 -10.48 31.20 -35.11
N THR A 331 -11.37 30.78 -36.02
CA THR A 331 -12.81 31.08 -35.89
C THR A 331 -13.51 30.19 -34.84
N ALA A 332 -14.63 30.69 -34.28
CA ALA A 332 -15.44 29.94 -33.33
C ALA A 332 -16.09 28.69 -33.97
N GLU A 333 -16.37 28.76 -35.27
CA GLU A 333 -16.95 27.68 -36.06
C GLU A 333 -15.92 26.56 -36.31
N GLU A 334 -14.68 26.90 -36.65
CA GLU A 334 -13.58 25.94 -36.82
C GLU A 334 -13.12 25.29 -35.52
N LYS A 335 -13.19 26.01 -34.38
CA LYS A 335 -13.05 25.41 -33.05
C LYS A 335 -14.08 24.29 -32.85
N ASN A 336 -15.35 24.56 -33.11
CA ASN A 336 -16.42 23.57 -32.98
C ASN A 336 -16.23 22.42 -33.97
N LYS A 337 -15.81 22.69 -35.21
CA LYS A 337 -15.49 21.68 -36.24
C LYS A 337 -14.34 20.76 -35.82
N THR A 338 -13.27 21.31 -35.25
CA THR A 338 -12.12 20.55 -34.73
C THR A 338 -12.52 19.62 -33.59
N ILE A 339 -13.30 20.13 -32.63
CA ILE A 339 -13.74 19.37 -31.47
C ILE A 339 -14.77 18.32 -31.85
N ASN A 340 -15.72 18.64 -32.74
CA ASN A 340 -16.67 17.65 -33.28
C ASN A 340 -15.95 16.58 -34.12
N THR A 341 -14.84 16.91 -34.80
CA THR A 341 -14.01 15.92 -35.51
C THR A 341 -13.31 14.97 -34.54
N ALA A 342 -12.68 15.49 -33.48
CA ALA A 342 -12.07 14.67 -32.43
C ALA A 342 -13.10 13.81 -31.68
N ALA A 343 -14.29 14.35 -31.41
CA ALA A 343 -15.41 13.59 -30.83
C ALA A 343 -15.96 12.54 -31.80
N ALA A 344 -15.99 12.81 -33.11
CA ALA A 344 -16.38 11.82 -34.11
C ALA A 344 -15.38 10.65 -34.17
N THR A 345 -14.08 10.87 -33.90
CA THR A 345 -13.11 9.78 -33.77
C THR A 345 -13.47 8.83 -32.61
N LEU A 346 -13.89 9.35 -31.45
CA LEU A 346 -14.40 8.53 -30.35
C LEU A 346 -15.62 7.69 -30.77
N SER A 347 -16.49 8.24 -31.62
CA SER A 347 -17.73 7.58 -32.07
C SER A 347 -17.52 6.55 -33.19
N LYS A 348 -16.67 6.86 -34.18
CA LYS A 348 -16.50 6.10 -35.44
C LYS A 348 -15.85 4.73 -35.25
N GLU A 349 -14.90 4.62 -34.33
CA GLU A 349 -14.32 3.34 -33.95
C GLU A 349 -15.27 2.63 -32.97
N LYS A 350 -15.86 1.50 -33.41
CA LYS A 350 -16.58 0.59 -32.50
C LYS A 350 -15.67 0.02 -31.41
N GLU A 351 -14.37 -0.04 -31.67
CA GLU A 351 -13.33 -0.61 -30.80
C GLU A 351 -12.20 0.39 -30.50
N SER A 352 -12.53 1.68 -30.30
CA SER A 352 -11.48 2.67 -29.99
C SER A 352 -10.74 2.29 -28.70
N THR A 353 -9.41 2.49 -28.68
CA THR A 353 -8.60 2.22 -27.48
C THR A 353 -9.14 2.99 -26.27
N VAL A 354 -9.68 4.20 -26.48
CA VAL A 354 -10.32 5.00 -25.43
C VAL A 354 -11.59 4.34 -24.90
N LYS A 355 -12.47 3.79 -25.76
CA LYS A 355 -13.65 3.04 -25.31
C LYS A 355 -13.26 1.81 -24.50
N TRP A 356 -12.27 1.05 -24.97
CA TRP A 356 -11.78 -0.13 -24.28
C TRP A 356 -11.17 0.21 -22.91
N LEU A 357 -10.27 1.20 -22.84
CA LEU A 357 -9.68 1.66 -21.57
C LEU A 357 -10.76 2.17 -20.60
N SER A 358 -11.74 2.93 -21.11
CA SER A 358 -12.89 3.43 -20.32
C SER A 358 -13.72 2.28 -19.73
N LEU A 359 -13.98 1.24 -20.53
CA LEU A 359 -14.68 0.03 -20.08
C LEU A 359 -13.89 -0.72 -19.02
N MET A 360 -12.57 -0.88 -19.19
CA MET A 360 -11.71 -1.58 -18.22
C MET A 360 -11.61 -0.84 -16.88
N VAL A 361 -11.44 0.49 -16.90
CA VAL A 361 -11.45 1.31 -15.67
C VAL A 361 -12.83 1.22 -14.98
N THR A 362 -13.92 1.29 -15.74
CA THR A 362 -15.29 1.13 -15.21
C THR A 362 -15.51 -0.27 -14.62
N PHE A 363 -14.97 -1.30 -15.27
CA PHE A 363 -15.03 -2.68 -14.80
C PHE A 363 -14.31 -2.84 -13.44
N GLY A 364 -13.14 -2.22 -13.29
CA GLY A 364 -12.45 -2.10 -11.99
C GLY A 364 -13.32 -1.42 -10.92
N SER A 365 -13.88 -0.25 -11.21
CA SER A 365 -14.74 0.49 -10.28
C SER A 365 -15.99 -0.29 -9.83
N TYR A 366 -16.45 -1.26 -10.61
CA TYR A 366 -17.58 -2.12 -10.26
C TYR A 366 -17.20 -3.36 -9.43
N ALA A 367 -15.92 -3.72 -9.30
CA ALA A 367 -15.48 -4.98 -8.68
C ALA A 367 -16.08 -5.24 -7.29
N HIS A 368 -16.06 -4.24 -6.40
CA HIS A 368 -16.67 -4.33 -5.06
C HIS A 368 -18.19 -4.51 -5.11
N LYS A 369 -18.86 -3.70 -5.95
CA LYS A 369 -20.32 -3.76 -6.17
C LYS A 369 -20.76 -5.12 -6.71
N MET A 370 -19.97 -5.76 -7.57
CA MET A 370 -20.24 -7.11 -8.10
C MET A 370 -20.24 -8.17 -6.99
N LEU A 371 -19.30 -8.09 -6.04
CA LEU A 371 -19.24 -9.00 -4.88
C LEU A 371 -20.37 -8.77 -3.87
N ILE A 372 -20.78 -7.53 -3.63
CA ILE A 372 -21.90 -7.20 -2.74
C ILE A 372 -23.22 -7.67 -3.36
N SER A 373 -23.52 -7.21 -4.58
CA SER A 373 -24.79 -7.48 -5.26
C SER A 373 -24.91 -8.89 -5.84
N LYS A 374 -23.80 -9.65 -5.93
CA LYS A 374 -23.68 -10.91 -6.66
C LYS A 374 -24.03 -10.81 -8.15
N ASN A 375 -24.07 -9.59 -8.71
CA ASN A 375 -24.28 -9.36 -10.14
C ASN A 375 -22.92 -9.28 -10.83
N PHE A 376 -22.53 -10.36 -11.51
CA PHE A 376 -21.22 -10.49 -12.15
C PHE A 376 -21.23 -10.16 -13.66
N ASN A 377 -22.17 -9.33 -14.11
CA ASN A 377 -22.20 -8.89 -15.51
C ASN A 377 -21.14 -7.80 -15.77
N MET A 378 -20.57 -7.81 -16.98
CA MET A 378 -19.72 -6.72 -17.46
C MET A 378 -20.52 -5.41 -17.46
N PRO A 379 -20.09 -4.36 -16.74
CA PRO A 379 -20.77 -3.07 -16.77
C PRO A 379 -20.68 -2.44 -18.16
N GLN A 380 -21.53 -1.45 -18.42
CA GLN A 380 -21.39 -0.57 -19.57
C GLN A 380 -20.84 0.77 -19.11
N VAL A 381 -20.18 1.50 -20.02
CA VAL A 381 -19.81 2.89 -19.78
C VAL A 381 -21.01 3.76 -20.18
N ASP A 382 -21.41 4.69 -19.31
CA ASP A 382 -22.54 5.57 -19.58
C ASP A 382 -22.28 6.41 -20.85
N GLU A 383 -23.23 6.49 -21.78
CA GLU A 383 -23.08 7.27 -23.02
C GLU A 383 -22.86 8.78 -22.75
N GLU A 384 -23.26 9.28 -21.59
CA GLU A 384 -22.93 10.64 -21.13
C GLU A 384 -21.41 10.87 -20.99
N ILE A 385 -20.63 9.83 -20.69
CA ILE A 385 -19.17 9.91 -20.60
C ILE A 385 -18.57 10.30 -21.94
N TYR A 386 -18.99 9.66 -23.03
CA TYR A 386 -18.45 9.95 -24.36
C TYR A 386 -19.04 11.26 -24.93
N ASN A 387 -20.36 11.41 -24.87
CA ASN A 387 -21.08 12.45 -25.60
C ASN A 387 -21.10 13.81 -24.88
N VAL A 388 -21.02 13.81 -23.55
CA VAL A 388 -21.03 15.03 -22.72
C VAL A 388 -19.65 15.26 -22.09
N TYR A 389 -19.20 14.35 -21.22
CA TYR A 389 -18.01 14.59 -20.38
C TYR A 389 -16.69 14.65 -21.16
N TYR A 390 -16.36 13.64 -21.97
CA TYR A 390 -15.17 13.66 -22.83
C TYR A 390 -15.26 14.74 -23.89
N LYS A 391 -16.45 15.01 -24.45
CA LYS A 391 -16.65 16.15 -25.36
C LYS A 391 -16.29 17.48 -24.68
N LYS A 392 -16.70 17.69 -23.42
CA LYS A 392 -16.32 18.86 -22.63
C LYS A 392 -14.82 18.90 -22.32
N LEU A 393 -14.22 17.76 -21.99
CA LEU A 393 -12.77 17.67 -21.75
C LEU A 393 -11.96 17.99 -23.02
N LEU A 394 -12.45 17.60 -24.21
CA LEU A 394 -11.89 18.00 -25.51
C LEU A 394 -11.99 19.52 -25.75
N PHE A 395 -13.06 20.19 -25.31
CA PHE A 395 -13.15 21.67 -25.32
C PHE A 395 -12.05 22.32 -24.47
N LEU A 396 -11.77 21.77 -23.29
CA LEU A 396 -10.68 22.25 -22.43
C LEU A 396 -9.32 22.02 -23.09
N MET A 397 -9.05 20.80 -23.55
CA MET A 397 -7.78 20.41 -24.19
C MET A 397 -7.48 21.21 -25.48
N TYR A 398 -8.49 21.58 -26.26
CA TYR A 398 -8.32 22.47 -27.42
C TYR A 398 -7.86 23.87 -27.00
N ASP A 399 -8.53 24.45 -26.01
CA ASP A 399 -8.22 25.78 -25.46
C ASP A 399 -6.82 25.81 -24.83
N ASP A 400 -6.47 24.77 -24.08
CA ASP A 400 -5.12 24.56 -23.56
C ASP A 400 -4.07 24.48 -24.68
N LYS A 401 -4.38 23.81 -25.79
CA LYS A 401 -3.47 23.71 -26.95
C LYS A 401 -3.27 25.04 -27.67
N VAL A 402 -4.33 25.84 -27.78
CA VAL A 402 -4.25 27.20 -28.34
C VAL A 402 -3.39 28.10 -27.43
N ARG A 403 -3.53 28.00 -26.10
CA ARG A 403 -2.64 28.73 -25.17
C ARG A 403 -1.19 28.28 -25.29
N GLU A 404 -0.92 26.98 -25.29
CA GLU A 404 0.43 26.41 -25.45
C GLU A 404 1.15 26.99 -26.69
N LEU A 405 0.43 27.12 -27.81
CA LEU A 405 0.95 27.72 -29.04
C LEU A 405 1.22 29.24 -28.90
N LYS A 406 0.28 29.99 -28.31
CA LYS A 406 0.45 31.43 -28.07
C LYS A 406 1.62 31.73 -27.14
N THR A 407 1.76 30.99 -26.04
CA THR A 407 2.88 31.14 -25.11
C THR A 407 4.21 30.81 -25.79
N ARG A 408 4.27 29.72 -26.58
CA ARG A 408 5.48 29.39 -27.36
C ARG A 408 5.86 30.50 -28.36
N GLN A 409 4.87 31.11 -29.01
CA GLN A 409 5.08 32.26 -29.91
C GLN A 409 5.56 33.51 -29.16
N ALA A 410 5.00 33.81 -27.99
CA ALA A 410 5.40 34.97 -27.17
C ALA A 410 6.82 34.81 -26.58
N MET A 411 7.19 33.60 -26.13
CA MET A 411 8.54 33.30 -25.65
C MET A 411 9.58 33.44 -26.77
N ALA A 412 9.25 33.06 -28.01
CA ALA A 412 10.10 33.27 -29.17
C ALA A 412 10.24 34.75 -29.58
N ALA A 413 9.39 35.64 -29.03
CA ALA A 413 9.41 37.08 -29.24
C ALA A 413 9.98 37.87 -28.04
N HIS A 414 10.70 37.20 -27.13
CA HIS A 414 11.36 37.80 -25.95
C HIS A 414 10.45 38.53 -24.94
N PHE A 415 9.13 38.30 -24.94
CA PHE A 415 8.24 38.84 -23.91
C PHE A 415 8.24 37.95 -22.65
N THR A 416 8.75 38.48 -21.54
CA THR A 416 8.87 37.78 -20.24
C THR A 416 7.95 38.31 -19.12
N ALA A 417 7.07 39.27 -19.42
CA ALA A 417 6.26 39.99 -18.42
C ALA A 417 5.00 39.27 -17.89
N ASP A 418 4.72 38.03 -18.32
CA ASP A 418 3.41 37.37 -18.11
C ASP A 418 3.28 36.60 -16.77
N ASP A 419 4.10 36.86 -15.74
CA ASP A 419 3.98 36.21 -14.41
C ASP A 419 3.63 37.19 -13.26
N GLU A 420 3.50 38.50 -13.54
CA GLU A 420 3.16 39.55 -12.56
C GLU A 420 1.64 39.78 -12.34
N GLN A 421 0.79 39.25 -13.23
CA GLN A 421 -0.67 39.42 -13.13
C GLN A 421 -1.33 38.08 -12.80
N ASP A 422 -2.37 38.10 -11.95
CA ASP A 422 -3.13 36.88 -11.64
C ASP A 422 -3.90 36.34 -12.87
N VAL A 423 -4.28 35.06 -12.82
CA VAL A 423 -5.04 34.41 -13.89
C VAL A 423 -6.39 35.10 -14.10
N PRO A 424 -6.69 35.63 -15.31
CA PRO A 424 -7.96 36.28 -15.58
C PRO A 424 -9.13 35.30 -15.50
N ASN A 425 -10.24 35.75 -14.91
CA ASN A 425 -11.46 34.95 -14.81
C ASN A 425 -11.97 34.54 -16.20
N THR A 426 -12.04 33.23 -16.44
CA THR A 426 -12.47 32.68 -17.74
C THR A 426 -13.99 32.74 -17.85
N ALA A 427 -14.52 33.87 -18.33
CA ALA A 427 -15.96 34.10 -18.49
C ALA A 427 -16.63 33.28 -19.61
N ASN A 428 -15.88 32.45 -20.36
CA ASN A 428 -16.39 31.71 -21.52
C ASN A 428 -17.15 30.42 -21.09
N PRO A 429 -18.49 30.33 -21.28
CA PRO A 429 -19.27 29.16 -20.84
C PRO A 429 -18.85 27.85 -21.49
N ALA A 430 -18.30 27.89 -22.72
CA ALA A 430 -17.79 26.69 -23.39
C ALA A 430 -16.65 26.02 -22.61
N LEU A 431 -15.91 26.79 -21.80
CA LEU A 431 -14.80 26.34 -20.98
C LEU A 431 -15.18 26.05 -19.52
N ILE A 432 -16.45 26.24 -19.13
CA ILE A 432 -16.94 26.02 -17.77
C ILE A 432 -17.71 24.70 -17.69
N PHE A 433 -17.35 23.79 -16.77
CA PHE A 433 -18.19 22.61 -16.47
C PHE A 433 -19.53 23.07 -15.88
N GLY A 434 -20.65 22.68 -16.51
CA GLY A 434 -21.99 22.97 -16.02
C GLY A 434 -22.45 21.95 -14.98
N GLU A 435 -23.72 22.06 -14.57
CA GLU A 435 -24.30 21.14 -13.59
C GLU A 435 -24.25 19.67 -14.04
N VAL A 436 -24.35 19.40 -15.34
CA VAL A 436 -24.33 18.05 -15.89
C VAL A 436 -22.94 17.44 -15.76
N GLU A 437 -21.89 18.13 -16.21
CA GLU A 437 -20.52 17.61 -16.10
C GLU A 437 -20.07 17.50 -14.63
N LEU A 438 -20.47 18.43 -13.77
CA LEU A 438 -20.22 18.33 -12.32
C LEU A 438 -20.98 17.17 -11.66
N ARG A 439 -22.21 16.86 -12.11
CA ARG A 439 -22.98 15.69 -11.66
C ARG A 439 -22.32 14.38 -12.08
N ILE A 440 -21.83 14.30 -13.32
CA ILE A 440 -21.08 13.15 -13.83
C ILE A 440 -19.79 12.98 -13.01
N LEU A 441 -19.02 14.06 -12.82
CA LEU A 441 -17.76 14.04 -12.06
C LEU A 441 -17.97 13.67 -10.58
N LYS A 442 -19.11 14.01 -9.96
CA LYS A 442 -19.46 13.56 -8.59
C LYS A 442 -19.78 12.06 -8.50
N ARG A 443 -20.46 11.49 -9.51
CA ARG A 443 -21.07 10.15 -9.44
C ARG A 443 -20.29 9.04 -10.14
N ASN A 444 -19.51 9.37 -11.18
CA ASN A 444 -18.88 8.37 -12.05
C ASN A 444 -17.37 8.31 -11.78
N ASP A 445 -16.89 7.13 -11.35
CA ASP A 445 -15.51 6.92 -10.92
C ASP A 445 -14.49 6.98 -12.06
N LEU A 446 -14.86 6.54 -13.27
CA LEU A 446 -14.05 6.72 -14.48
C LEU A 446 -13.86 8.21 -14.77
N ALA A 447 -14.92 9.02 -14.68
CA ALA A 447 -14.83 10.46 -14.90
C ALA A 447 -13.85 11.11 -13.91
N ARG A 448 -13.95 10.74 -12.61
CA ARG A 448 -13.03 11.19 -11.54
C ARG A 448 -11.57 10.84 -11.87
N LYS A 449 -11.27 9.56 -12.10
CA LYS A 449 -9.91 9.09 -12.40
C LYS A 449 -9.31 9.81 -13.63
N VAL A 450 -10.07 9.93 -14.72
CA VAL A 450 -9.62 10.67 -15.93
C VAL A 450 -9.43 12.16 -15.66
N PHE A 451 -10.29 12.79 -14.84
CA PHE A 451 -10.18 14.21 -14.48
C PHE A 451 -8.91 14.51 -13.68
N CYS A 452 -8.62 13.69 -12.67
CA CYS A 452 -7.42 13.79 -11.84
C CYS A 452 -6.15 13.72 -12.70
N HIS A 453 -6.09 12.79 -13.66
CA HIS A 453 -4.99 12.68 -14.61
C HIS A 453 -4.86 13.88 -15.55
N TYR A 454 -5.97 14.43 -16.04
CA TYR A 454 -5.94 15.70 -16.79
C TYR A 454 -5.33 16.84 -15.95
N MET A 455 -5.79 16.99 -14.71
CA MET A 455 -5.30 18.07 -13.82
C MET A 455 -3.81 17.93 -13.48
N LEU A 456 -3.31 16.71 -13.29
CA LEU A 456 -1.88 16.45 -13.07
C LEU A 456 -1.04 16.78 -14.32
N ASP A 457 -1.48 16.41 -15.53
CA ASP A 457 -0.84 16.81 -16.80
C ASP A 457 -0.85 18.33 -17.02
N ARG A 458 -1.85 19.05 -16.50
CA ARG A 458 -1.86 20.53 -16.50
C ARG A 458 -0.85 21.11 -15.53
N CYS A 459 -0.77 20.56 -14.32
CA CYS A 459 0.22 20.98 -13.33
C CYS A 459 1.64 20.73 -13.82
N GLU A 460 1.96 19.52 -14.28
CA GLU A 460 3.30 19.14 -14.76
C GLU A 460 3.83 20.05 -15.88
N LYS A 461 2.93 20.51 -16.76
CA LYS A 461 3.24 21.45 -17.84
C LYS A 461 3.29 22.92 -17.42
N GLY A 462 2.93 23.25 -16.18
CA GLY A 462 2.77 24.61 -15.72
C GLY A 462 1.65 25.40 -16.40
N ASP A 463 0.58 24.74 -16.87
CA ASP A 463 -0.61 25.39 -17.43
C ASP A 463 -1.53 25.86 -16.28
N ILE A 464 -1.10 26.91 -15.59
CA ILE A 464 -1.72 27.43 -14.36
C ILE A 464 -3.20 27.78 -14.58
N ILE A 465 -3.55 28.26 -15.77
CA ILE A 465 -4.92 28.63 -16.12
C ILE A 465 -5.83 27.39 -16.14
N ALA A 466 -5.40 26.32 -16.81
CA ALA A 466 -6.13 25.05 -16.79
C ALA A 466 -6.15 24.42 -15.39
N LEU A 467 -5.04 24.52 -14.64
CA LEU A 467 -4.93 23.98 -13.28
C LEU A 467 -5.89 24.67 -12.30
N ARG A 468 -5.92 26.02 -12.24
CA ARG A 468 -6.86 26.76 -11.37
C ARG A 468 -8.31 26.45 -11.74
N ARG A 469 -8.63 26.39 -13.04
CA ARG A 469 -9.94 25.98 -13.54
C ARG A 469 -10.32 24.57 -13.06
N ALA A 470 -9.40 23.61 -13.16
CA ALA A 470 -9.64 22.23 -12.72
C ALA A 470 -9.79 22.10 -11.20
N LEU A 471 -8.99 22.84 -10.43
CA LEU A 471 -9.06 22.87 -8.96
C LEU A 471 -10.40 23.42 -8.44
N ASN A 472 -11.03 24.36 -9.16
CA ASN A 472 -12.39 24.81 -8.83
C ASN A 472 -13.41 23.68 -8.94
N TYR A 473 -13.35 22.85 -9.99
CA TYR A 473 -14.26 21.71 -10.13
C TYR A 473 -13.96 20.64 -9.08
N PHE A 474 -12.69 20.30 -8.86
CA PHE A 474 -12.27 19.41 -7.78
C PHE A 474 -12.85 19.80 -6.41
N ARG A 475 -12.73 21.08 -6.01
CA ARG A 475 -13.36 21.61 -4.79
C ARG A 475 -14.89 21.49 -4.82
N GLY A 476 -15.53 21.79 -5.95
CA GLY A 476 -16.99 21.69 -6.12
C GLY A 476 -17.53 20.25 -6.18
N THR A 477 -16.68 19.24 -6.38
CA THR A 477 -17.05 17.83 -6.50
C THR A 477 -16.57 16.92 -5.38
N MET A 478 -15.91 17.44 -4.34
CA MET A 478 -15.47 16.67 -3.17
C MET A 478 -16.61 15.84 -2.55
N PRO A 479 -16.30 14.63 -2.03
CA PRO A 479 -17.28 13.85 -1.28
C PRO A 479 -17.66 14.57 0.03
N THR A 480 -18.96 14.70 0.30
CA THR A 480 -19.45 15.29 1.56
C THR A 480 -19.35 14.31 2.74
N ASN A 481 -19.32 13.01 2.46
CA ASN A 481 -19.33 11.92 3.43
C ASN A 481 -18.32 10.86 2.98
N ASP A 482 -17.67 10.21 3.95
CA ASP A 482 -16.62 9.20 3.72
C ASP A 482 -17.14 7.83 3.24
N SER A 483 -18.43 7.70 2.97
CA SER A 483 -19.06 6.44 2.53
C SER A 483 -18.67 6.01 1.11
N ASP A 484 -18.25 6.93 0.24
CA ASP A 484 -17.68 6.58 -1.08
C ASP A 484 -16.15 6.52 -0.97
N ILE A 485 -15.67 5.38 -0.44
CA ILE A 485 -14.24 5.10 -0.19
C ILE A 485 -13.40 5.34 -1.46
N LEU A 486 -13.93 4.97 -2.64
CA LEU A 486 -13.22 5.13 -3.91
C LEU A 486 -13.12 6.61 -4.33
N HIS A 487 -14.15 7.43 -4.08
CA HIS A 487 -14.08 8.88 -4.30
C HIS A 487 -12.99 9.52 -3.45
N VAL A 488 -13.02 9.23 -2.15
CA VAL A 488 -12.06 9.75 -1.18
C VAL A 488 -10.64 9.34 -1.60
N GLU A 489 -10.41 8.06 -1.88
CA GLU A 489 -9.10 7.55 -2.29
C GLU A 489 -8.59 8.21 -3.58
N VAL A 490 -9.39 8.27 -4.65
CA VAL A 490 -8.96 8.86 -5.93
C VAL A 490 -8.60 10.35 -5.77
N TYR A 491 -9.33 11.08 -4.93
CA TYR A 491 -9.08 12.51 -4.72
C TYR A 491 -7.92 12.79 -3.75
N GLU A 492 -7.74 11.99 -2.69
CA GLU A 492 -6.56 12.04 -1.80
C GLU A 492 -5.28 11.74 -2.58
N THR A 493 -5.30 10.68 -3.39
CA THR A 493 -4.13 10.23 -4.15
C THR A 493 -3.74 11.20 -5.27
N MET A 494 -4.74 11.81 -5.94
CA MET A 494 -4.49 12.95 -6.82
C MET A 494 -3.83 14.10 -6.06
N PHE A 495 -4.35 14.48 -4.88
CA PHE A 495 -3.82 15.61 -4.12
C PHE A 495 -2.36 15.38 -3.69
N GLN A 496 -2.03 14.16 -3.27
CA GLN A 496 -0.65 13.74 -2.99
C GLN A 496 0.25 13.89 -4.22
N SER A 497 -0.18 13.40 -5.40
CA SER A 497 0.56 13.55 -6.66
C SER A 497 0.74 15.01 -7.07
N LEU A 498 -0.27 15.85 -6.85
CA LEU A 498 -0.24 17.29 -7.15
C LEU A 498 0.77 18.01 -6.26
N ILE A 499 0.71 17.81 -4.94
CA ILE A 499 1.68 18.37 -3.99
C ILE A 499 3.10 17.93 -4.36
N THR A 500 3.30 16.66 -4.74
CA THR A 500 4.60 16.15 -5.18
C THR A 500 5.09 16.79 -6.48
N LEU A 501 4.19 17.14 -7.42
CA LEU A 501 4.55 17.92 -8.62
C LEU A 501 5.00 19.34 -8.25
N LEU A 502 4.24 20.02 -7.39
CA LEU A 502 4.56 21.39 -6.96
C LEU A 502 5.94 21.45 -6.31
N ILE A 503 6.23 20.54 -5.37
CA ILE A 503 7.54 20.43 -4.69
C ILE A 503 8.65 20.16 -5.72
N LYS A 504 8.48 19.20 -6.64
CA LYS A 504 9.58 18.77 -7.53
C LYS A 504 9.82 19.67 -8.75
N HIS A 505 8.81 20.36 -9.28
CA HIS A 505 8.92 21.06 -10.57
C HIS A 505 8.64 22.57 -10.50
N HIS A 506 7.95 23.05 -9.46
CA HIS A 506 7.47 24.44 -9.40
C HIS A 506 7.80 25.20 -8.12
N ARG A 507 8.40 24.55 -7.12
CA ARG A 507 8.69 25.10 -5.77
C ARG A 507 9.24 26.53 -5.80
N ILE A 508 10.34 26.77 -6.49
CA ILE A 508 10.94 28.11 -6.58
C ILE A 508 10.01 29.07 -7.34
N ARG A 509 9.49 28.66 -8.50
CA ARG A 509 8.61 29.48 -9.36
C ARG A 509 7.34 29.98 -8.66
N ILE A 510 6.81 29.21 -7.71
CA ILE A 510 5.61 29.56 -6.92
C ILE A 510 5.80 30.84 -6.10
N LEU A 511 7.01 31.14 -5.63
CA LEU A 511 7.31 32.35 -4.86
C LEU A 511 7.29 33.62 -5.75
N PHE A 512 7.70 33.49 -7.02
CA PHE A 512 7.86 34.61 -7.93
C PHE A 512 6.58 34.96 -8.71
N SER A 513 5.80 33.98 -9.15
CA SER A 513 4.64 34.17 -10.04
C SER A 513 3.31 34.31 -9.27
N GLU A 514 2.59 35.43 -9.46
CA GLU A 514 1.27 35.66 -8.84
C GLU A 514 0.26 34.57 -9.22
N LYS A 515 0.31 34.10 -10.48
CA LYS A 515 -0.55 33.04 -11.01
C LYS A 515 -0.43 31.76 -10.17
N TRP A 516 0.80 31.39 -9.79
CA TRP A 516 1.04 30.23 -8.92
C TRP A 516 0.62 30.47 -7.47
N ARG A 517 0.73 31.70 -6.94
CA ARG A 517 0.19 32.02 -5.59
C ARG A 517 -1.33 31.82 -5.52
N GLY A 518 -2.04 32.08 -6.62
CA GLY A 518 -3.45 31.74 -6.77
C GLY A 518 -3.73 30.24 -6.58
N VAL A 519 -2.85 29.35 -7.05
CA VAL A 519 -2.94 27.90 -6.81
C VAL A 519 -2.73 27.58 -5.33
N ILE A 520 -1.69 28.12 -4.68
CA ILE A 520 -1.43 27.87 -3.26
C ILE A 520 -2.60 28.34 -2.38
N LYS A 521 -3.12 29.55 -2.63
CA LYS A 521 -4.32 30.07 -1.95
C LYS A 521 -5.52 29.14 -2.08
N MET A 522 -5.72 28.49 -3.23
CA MET A 522 -6.79 27.51 -3.41
C MET A 522 -6.55 26.20 -2.63
N LEU A 523 -5.30 25.76 -2.49
CA LEU A 523 -4.94 24.56 -1.73
C LEU A 523 -5.06 24.77 -0.22
N ILE A 524 -4.49 25.84 0.34
CA ILE A 524 -4.55 26.15 1.78
C ILE A 524 -5.96 26.45 2.29
N THR A 525 -6.86 26.89 1.41
CA THR A 525 -8.28 27.15 1.73
C THR A 525 -9.22 26.01 1.28
N THR A 526 -8.71 24.80 1.07
CA THR A 526 -9.52 23.62 0.78
C THR A 526 -9.90 22.92 2.10
N PRO A 527 -11.16 22.99 2.57
CA PRO A 527 -11.57 22.34 3.82
C PRO A 527 -11.82 20.87 3.53
N TRP A 528 -10.86 20.01 3.83
CA TRP A 528 -11.06 18.56 3.73
C TRP A 528 -10.26 17.81 4.81
N LYS A 529 -10.00 16.52 4.57
CA LYS A 529 -9.43 15.59 5.56
C LYS A 529 -8.09 16.04 6.12
N LEU A 530 -7.85 15.61 7.35
CA LEU A 530 -6.57 15.71 8.07
C LEU A 530 -5.35 15.43 7.19
N ILE A 531 -5.37 14.33 6.44
CA ILE A 531 -4.30 13.88 5.54
C ILE A 531 -3.95 14.95 4.48
N ILE A 532 -4.96 15.63 3.95
CA ILE A 532 -4.79 16.66 2.91
C ILE A 532 -4.24 17.95 3.51
N HIS A 533 -4.70 18.31 4.71
CA HIS A 533 -4.12 19.43 5.45
C HIS A 533 -2.64 19.16 5.79
N GLU A 534 -2.31 17.95 6.26
CA GLU A 534 -0.94 17.50 6.49
C GLU A 534 -0.07 17.62 5.22
N MET A 535 -0.59 17.23 4.04
CA MET A 535 0.13 17.39 2.77
C MET A 535 0.35 18.87 2.39
N VAL A 536 -0.61 19.75 2.68
CA VAL A 536 -0.44 21.20 2.50
C VAL A 536 0.63 21.76 3.44
N ILE A 537 0.65 21.36 4.72
CA ILE A 537 1.68 21.82 5.66
C ILE A 537 3.07 21.29 5.26
N LYS A 538 3.17 20.05 4.76
CA LYS A 538 4.42 19.52 4.18
C LYS A 538 4.89 20.34 2.97
N LEU A 539 3.99 20.77 2.08
CA LEU A 539 4.35 21.69 0.99
C LEU A 539 4.90 23.03 1.53
N LEU A 540 4.31 23.58 2.59
CA LEU A 540 4.79 24.83 3.21
C LEU A 540 6.16 24.65 3.88
N ILE A 541 6.41 23.51 4.53
CA ILE A 541 7.73 23.15 5.10
C ILE A 541 8.82 23.13 4.02
N GLU A 542 8.52 22.58 2.84
CA GLU A 542 9.50 22.41 1.75
C GLU A 542 10.06 23.73 1.19
N PHE A 543 9.40 24.87 1.38
CA PHE A 543 9.96 26.19 1.01
C PHE A 543 11.06 26.68 1.97
N TYR A 544 11.18 26.08 3.16
CA TYR A 544 12.22 26.37 4.14
C TYR A 544 13.39 25.36 4.09
N ASN A 545 13.51 24.58 3.00
CA ASN A 545 14.68 23.72 2.77
C ASN A 545 15.87 24.52 2.22
N GLU A 546 17.07 24.03 2.51
CA GLU A 546 18.35 24.72 2.27
C GLU A 546 18.55 25.13 0.81
N ASP A 547 18.15 24.27 -0.14
CA ASP A 547 18.26 24.53 -1.59
C ASP A 547 17.39 25.71 -2.07
N VAL A 548 16.25 25.92 -1.41
CA VAL A 548 15.36 27.05 -1.70
C VAL A 548 15.95 28.32 -1.12
N SER A 549 16.43 28.28 0.13
CA SER A 549 17.04 29.45 0.77
C SER A 549 18.32 29.90 0.07
N GLU A 550 19.20 28.97 -0.31
CA GLU A 550 20.43 29.26 -1.08
C GLU A 550 20.08 29.92 -2.42
N THR A 551 19.04 29.44 -3.11
CA THR A 551 18.59 30.08 -4.35
C THR A 551 18.04 31.49 -4.11
N LEU A 552 17.32 31.73 -3.02
CA LEU A 552 16.79 33.06 -2.69
C LEU A 552 17.88 34.05 -2.25
N GLU A 553 18.92 33.59 -1.53
CA GLU A 553 20.10 34.38 -1.20
C GLU A 553 20.89 34.77 -2.45
N ASN A 554 21.16 33.80 -3.33
CA ASN A 554 21.85 34.04 -4.61
C ASN A 554 21.10 35.02 -5.53
N LEU A 555 19.76 35.08 -5.42
CA LEU A 555 18.91 36.03 -6.14
C LEU A 555 18.65 37.34 -5.36
N GLY A 556 19.14 37.48 -4.12
CA GLY A 556 18.88 38.65 -3.27
C GLY A 556 17.39 38.89 -2.94
N THR A 557 16.55 37.86 -2.98
CA THR A 557 15.07 37.96 -2.86
C THR A 557 14.51 37.13 -1.69
N VAL A 558 15.25 37.09 -0.59
CA VAL A 558 14.90 36.35 0.64
C VAL A 558 13.54 36.77 1.22
N GLU A 559 13.10 38.02 1.01
CA GLU A 559 11.80 38.52 1.48
C GLU A 559 10.59 37.78 0.89
N LYS A 560 10.75 36.98 -0.17
CA LYS A 560 9.68 36.09 -0.67
C LYS A 560 9.23 35.07 0.38
N LEU A 561 10.08 34.67 1.33
CA LEU A 561 9.70 33.78 2.43
C LEU A 561 8.60 34.37 3.35
N LYS A 562 8.44 35.71 3.37
CA LYS A 562 7.30 36.36 4.04
C LYS A 562 5.95 35.81 3.57
N GLN A 563 5.84 35.44 2.29
CA GLN A 563 4.61 34.92 1.69
C GLN A 563 4.28 33.51 2.19
N VAL A 564 5.30 32.67 2.38
CA VAL A 564 5.15 31.31 2.94
C VAL A 564 4.62 31.39 4.37
N ARG A 565 5.13 32.35 5.15
CA ARG A 565 4.63 32.66 6.50
C ARG A 565 3.16 33.11 6.48
N GLU A 566 2.79 34.01 5.57
CA GLU A 566 1.39 34.44 5.39
C GLU A 566 0.46 33.28 4.99
N TRP A 567 0.89 32.39 4.09
CA TRP A 567 0.14 31.18 3.72
C TRP A 567 -0.01 30.18 4.87
N SER A 568 1.00 30.10 5.73
CA SER A 568 0.99 29.23 6.92
C SER A 568 -0.08 29.67 7.91
N GLU A 569 -0.20 30.98 8.17
CA GLU A 569 -1.24 31.53 9.05
C GLU A 569 -2.65 31.38 8.45
N ILE A 570 -2.81 31.59 7.13
CA ILE A 570 -4.08 31.34 6.45
C ILE A 570 -4.48 29.86 6.55
N ALA A 571 -3.53 28.93 6.36
CA ALA A 571 -3.80 27.49 6.50
C ALA A 571 -4.21 27.13 7.93
N ALA A 572 -3.54 27.66 8.95
CA ALA A 572 -3.84 27.43 10.36
C ALA A 572 -5.21 28.03 10.77
N SER A 573 -5.49 29.26 10.36
CA SER A 573 -6.78 29.93 10.57
C SER A 573 -7.92 29.13 9.95
N HIS A 574 -7.77 28.74 8.69
CA HIS A 574 -8.77 27.99 7.95
C HIS A 574 -9.01 26.59 8.53
N TYR A 575 -7.96 25.90 8.98
CA TYR A 575 -8.08 24.62 9.70
C TYR A 575 -8.78 24.78 11.06
N THR A 576 -8.50 25.85 11.79
CA THR A 576 -9.15 26.11 13.08
C THR A 576 -10.64 26.45 12.92
N GLN A 577 -11.00 27.14 11.83
CA GLN A 577 -12.38 27.52 11.53
C GLN A 577 -13.23 26.39 10.92
N PHE A 578 -12.67 25.60 10.00
CA PHE A 578 -13.41 24.63 9.18
C PHE A 578 -12.90 23.17 9.28
N GLY A 579 -11.83 22.93 10.04
CA GLY A 579 -11.22 21.60 10.19
C GLY A 579 -12.05 20.64 11.05
N ILE A 580 -11.75 19.35 10.89
CA ILE A 580 -12.44 18.26 11.58
C ILE A 580 -12.16 18.34 13.10
N LYS A 581 -13.23 18.38 13.91
CA LYS A 581 -13.10 18.55 15.36
C LYS A 581 -12.57 17.30 16.08
N ARG A 582 -11.35 17.49 16.63
CA ARG A 582 -10.76 16.93 17.88
C ARG A 582 -9.80 15.73 17.87
N PRO A 583 -10.11 14.51 17.39
CA PRO A 583 -9.33 13.31 17.74
C PRO A 583 -7.81 13.43 17.53
N GLU A 584 -7.38 13.65 16.30
CA GLU A 584 -5.97 13.48 15.91
C GLU A 584 -5.14 14.77 16.01
N ARG A 585 -5.26 15.51 17.11
CA ARG A 585 -4.49 16.75 17.34
C ARG A 585 -2.97 16.56 17.27
N THR A 586 -2.47 15.40 17.68
CA THR A 586 -1.03 15.13 17.79
C THR A 586 -0.29 15.18 16.45
N LYS A 587 -0.89 14.66 15.36
CA LYS A 587 -0.28 14.71 14.02
C LYS A 587 -0.16 16.14 13.50
N ILE A 588 -1.23 16.93 13.64
CA ILE A 588 -1.26 18.35 13.26
C ILE A 588 -0.23 19.15 14.06
N TYR A 589 -0.16 18.90 15.37
CA TYR A 589 0.84 19.51 16.24
C TYR A 589 2.26 19.25 15.74
N TYR A 590 2.62 18.00 15.45
CA TYR A 590 3.95 17.70 14.90
C TYR A 590 4.23 18.40 13.55
N CYS A 591 3.23 18.50 12.67
CA CYS A 591 3.40 19.20 11.39
C CYS A 591 3.67 20.70 11.57
N TYR A 592 2.90 21.39 12.41
CA TYR A 592 3.11 22.82 12.68
C TYR A 592 4.37 23.07 13.52
N ASN A 593 4.70 22.20 14.47
CA ASN A 593 5.93 22.27 15.24
C ASN A 593 7.16 22.15 14.33
N LEU A 594 7.13 21.24 13.35
CA LEU A 594 8.19 21.08 12.35
C LEU A 594 8.29 22.30 11.43
N LEU A 595 7.16 22.86 11.00
CA LEU A 595 7.10 24.11 10.21
C LEU A 595 7.74 25.29 10.95
N VAL A 596 7.38 25.51 12.22
CA VAL A 596 7.99 26.55 13.07
C VAL A 596 9.50 26.32 13.19
N LYS A 597 9.94 25.09 13.54
CA LYS A 597 11.36 24.74 13.64
C LYS A 597 12.14 24.99 12.36
N LYS A 598 11.62 24.56 11.20
CA LYS A 598 12.25 24.78 9.89
C LYS A 598 12.33 26.27 9.53
N SER A 599 11.28 27.05 9.83
CA SER A 599 11.30 28.51 9.62
C SER A 599 12.30 29.25 10.52
N ASN A 600 12.64 28.69 11.68
CA ASN A 600 13.63 29.26 12.61
C ASN A 600 15.07 28.86 12.24
N GLN A 601 15.27 27.69 11.63
CA GLN A 601 16.57 27.21 11.17
C GLN A 601 16.98 27.86 9.84
N CYS A 602 16.01 28.07 8.94
CA CYS A 602 16.23 28.72 7.66
C CYS A 602 16.76 30.16 7.86
N LEU A 603 17.89 30.48 7.21
CA LEU A 603 18.48 31.82 7.15
C LEU A 603 18.63 32.50 8.53
N ASN A 604 19.10 31.74 9.53
CA ASN A 604 19.24 32.19 10.92
C ASN A 604 17.94 32.78 11.53
N GLY A 605 16.78 32.31 11.08
CA GLY A 605 15.46 32.77 11.53
C GLY A 605 14.98 34.07 10.86
N LEU A 606 15.62 34.51 9.77
CA LEU A 606 15.14 35.61 8.94
C LEU A 606 13.82 35.20 8.27
N TRP A 607 12.74 35.94 8.55
CA TRP A 607 11.34 35.59 8.21
C TRP A 607 10.75 34.35 8.90
N SER A 608 11.29 33.99 10.07
CA SER A 608 10.70 33.02 11.00
C SER A 608 9.21 33.24 11.31
N ILE A 609 8.54 32.14 11.63
CA ILE A 609 7.19 32.10 12.19
C ILE A 609 7.28 32.39 13.69
N LYS A 610 6.62 33.45 14.16
CA LYS A 610 6.61 33.92 15.55
C LYS A 610 5.18 34.15 16.02
N GLN A 611 4.91 33.94 17.31
CA GLN A 611 3.58 34.09 17.92
C GLN A 611 2.91 35.44 17.60
N GLU A 612 3.66 36.54 17.66
CA GLU A 612 3.18 37.91 17.35
C GLU A 612 2.66 38.09 15.92
N ILE A 613 3.08 37.25 14.98
CA ILE A 613 2.83 37.41 13.54
C ILE A 613 1.95 36.29 12.99
N CYS A 614 2.06 35.09 13.56
CA CYS A 614 1.32 33.90 13.17
C CYS A 614 0.78 33.19 14.42
N PRO A 615 -0.19 33.80 15.13
CA PRO A 615 -0.70 33.27 16.38
C PRO A 615 -1.32 31.89 16.18
N THR A 616 -2.14 31.69 15.14
CA THR A 616 -2.83 30.40 14.95
C THR A 616 -1.86 29.26 14.63
N VAL A 617 -0.77 29.53 13.89
CA VAL A 617 0.31 28.55 13.69
C VAL A 617 1.01 28.20 15.01
N TRP A 618 1.22 29.20 15.87
CA TRP A 618 1.89 29.02 17.16
C TRP A 618 1.05 28.22 18.14
N ASP A 619 -0.25 28.50 18.23
CA ASP A 619 -1.21 27.77 19.07
C ASP A 619 -1.28 26.29 18.67
N LEU A 620 -1.32 26.01 17.36
CA LEU A 620 -1.35 24.64 16.82
C LEU A 620 0.01 23.93 16.94
N GLY A 621 1.14 24.65 16.94
CA GLY A 621 2.49 24.07 16.86
C GLY A 621 3.32 24.08 18.15
N ILE A 622 2.93 24.85 19.17
CA ILE A 622 3.73 25.09 20.38
C ILE A 622 2.89 24.98 21.66
N GLU A 623 1.81 25.75 21.83
CA GLU A 623 1.12 25.87 23.13
C GLU A 623 0.49 24.55 23.63
N HIS A 624 0.09 23.65 22.74
CA HIS A 624 -0.53 22.38 23.14
C HIS A 624 0.47 21.28 23.58
N GLY A 625 1.78 21.52 23.49
CA GLY A 625 2.80 20.55 23.92
C GLY A 625 2.94 20.37 25.44
N SER A 626 2.34 21.24 26.25
CA SER A 626 2.43 21.24 27.72
C SER A 626 1.28 20.52 28.43
N ALA A 627 0.22 20.14 27.71
CA ALA A 627 -1.05 19.68 28.30
C ALA A 627 -1.25 18.15 28.29
N THR A 628 -0.33 17.36 27.73
CA THR A 628 -0.47 15.90 27.60
C THR A 628 0.73 15.16 28.19
N SER A 629 0.84 15.17 29.52
CA SER A 629 1.80 14.35 30.29
C SER A 629 1.14 13.26 31.14
N HIS A 630 -0.18 13.07 31.02
CA HIS A 630 -0.92 12.00 31.70
C HIS A 630 -1.86 11.27 30.73
N GLU A 631 -1.78 9.93 30.82
CA GLU A 631 -2.74 8.94 30.31
C GLU A 631 -3.01 8.91 28.81
N ASP A 632 -2.29 8.03 28.10
CA ASP A 632 -2.83 7.32 26.93
C ASP A 632 -2.12 5.95 26.77
N SER A 633 -2.33 5.08 27.77
CA SER A 633 -2.10 3.64 27.60
C SER A 633 -3.41 2.94 27.26
N HIS A 634 -3.39 2.22 26.13
CA HIS A 634 -4.37 1.25 25.60
C HIS A 634 -5.21 1.66 24.38
N THR A 635 -5.34 0.67 23.48
CA THR A 635 -6.33 0.56 22.40
C THR A 635 -6.36 1.68 21.35
N ILE A 636 -5.47 1.55 20.36
CA ILE A 636 -5.73 2.04 19.00
C ILE A 636 -6.99 1.34 18.48
N PRO A 637 -8.08 2.06 18.12
CA PRO A 637 -9.15 1.49 17.33
C PRO A 637 -8.62 1.18 15.93
N MET A 638 -8.78 -0.07 15.48
CA MET A 638 -8.43 -0.42 14.09
C MET A 638 -9.47 0.17 13.13
N GLU A 639 -9.18 1.34 12.58
CA GLU A 639 -9.73 1.71 11.27
C GLU A 639 -9.05 0.83 10.20
N PHE A 640 -9.86 0.06 9.48
CA PHE A 640 -9.47 -0.86 8.40
C PHE A 640 -9.59 -0.18 7.02
#